data_AF-A0AAU9JEL0-F1
#
_entry.id   AF-A0AAU9JEL0-F1
#
_cell.length_a   1.000
_cell.length_b   1.000
_cell.length_c   1.000
_cell.angle_alpha   90.00
_cell.angle_beta   90.00
_cell.angle_gamma   90.00
#
_symmetry.space_group_name_H-M   'P 1'
#
loop_
_entity.id
_entity.type
_entity.pdbx_description
1 polymer ?
#
loop_
_entity_poly.entity_id
_entity_poly.type
_entity_poly.pdbx_seq_one_letter_code
_entity_poly.pdbx_strand_id
1 'polypeptide(L)'
;MFEVRNQQEIDKEILGSILAQKEEKTTKLKLENEKLLKIFEETKDLKSKARSKAIQKKIEKLERKSKQVEIAVNKSLAPVTQAEESESISINGELKLNKEFWGKLLDHQKAALEWLWEIHKKNAGGVLGDEMGLGKTIEIISLLESLRLTSLIEGPTLILAPATIIHQWKNEFSNWAPNFQVYLYDSQRSKILKEIFNNCGILITTYEILHTEGPALLKKKWFYVVLDEGHKIKNPNAAVTQIIKKIMSSHRLLLTGTPIQNSLHELWSIFDFAFPGLLGSLEVFDREIAAPINKAGYSNSDHLQVELGYQCALQLREMISPYFLRRTKKEIDIGIPEQEEKLLFCELTVDQWEIYINYIEKFWNSVTEVNKGVTFRCIKDLRLICNHPDLLKNSVIKVIGEEKNYSSGKLEVMKQLIEIWGDEGHSIVIFSQFKKMLNISEEVLRSAGIKFGRIDGNINIDDRLPIIQKFNSGEITALLMTTKVGGFGINLPKASRVLILDPDWNPMNDSQAKERALRIGQSNKVLIYRFITKHTIEEKIYNRQVFKTFLANKILLCPDQRSFFKNNELRELFSIPPKPEDLNTVESCNLPQKRKRENIILKSLLDSEGIKTYNEQKAIGGVECAGYREINRMKTHAYELAQIAKNNLINSIRNNQTADNRRLFEIQYRDIKIGNGKARDIIAKKRKAIVKDTTEKPRVEESIVNDLHEFFIQKGGKAQSNEIIEHISKELCPFDNMLVKEVLHQLAKRKNGLWVLRNEFITE
;
A
#
# COMPACT_ATOMS: atom_id res chain seq x y z
N MET A 1 -48.87 -5.55 6.38
CA MET A 1 -49.72 -5.54 7.61
C MET A 1 -50.17 -6.94 8.01
N PHE A 2 -50.67 -7.78 7.09
CA PHE A 2 -51.02 -9.19 7.37
C PHE A 2 -49.79 -10.07 7.64
N GLU A 3 -48.67 -9.89 6.91
CA GLU A 3 -47.42 -10.63 7.14
C GLU A 3 -46.70 -10.25 8.45
N VAL A 4 -46.79 -8.99 8.88
CA VAL A 4 -46.19 -8.51 10.13
C VAL A 4 -46.89 -9.09 11.35
N ARG A 5 -48.20 -9.38 11.27
CA ARG A 5 -48.95 -10.06 12.34
C ARG A 5 -48.59 -11.54 12.45
N ASN A 6 -48.45 -12.25 11.34
CA ASN A 6 -48.03 -13.66 11.35
C ASN A 6 -46.61 -13.84 11.90
N GLN A 7 -45.67 -12.93 11.57
CA GLN A 7 -44.30 -12.99 12.11
C GLN A 7 -44.28 -12.79 13.64
N GLN A 8 -45.09 -11.86 14.16
CA GLN A 8 -45.21 -11.61 15.60
C GLN A 8 -45.89 -12.76 16.38
N GLU A 9 -46.79 -13.51 15.74
CA GLU A 9 -47.38 -14.72 16.34
C GLU A 9 -46.38 -15.89 16.38
N ILE A 10 -45.62 -16.09 15.30
CA ILE A 10 -44.56 -17.11 15.23
C ILE A 10 -43.45 -16.82 16.26
N ASP A 11 -43.02 -15.56 16.40
CA ASP A 11 -42.00 -15.16 17.38
C ASP A 11 -42.49 -15.35 18.83
N LYS A 12 -43.80 -15.16 19.09
CA LYS A 12 -44.41 -15.43 20.40
C LYS A 12 -44.49 -16.92 20.72
N GLU A 13 -44.81 -17.77 19.74
CA GLU A 13 -44.80 -19.23 19.91
C GLU A 13 -43.38 -19.76 20.17
N ILE A 14 -42.38 -19.25 19.45
CA ILE A 14 -40.98 -19.62 19.65
C ILE A 14 -40.50 -19.18 21.04
N LEU A 15 -40.79 -17.94 21.47
CA LEU A 15 -40.47 -17.47 22.82
C LEU A 15 -41.17 -18.29 23.90
N GLY A 16 -42.43 -18.66 23.69
CA GLY A 16 -43.20 -19.53 24.58
C GLY A 16 -42.56 -20.92 24.73
N SER A 17 -42.09 -21.51 23.62
CA SER A 17 -41.41 -22.81 23.64
C SER A 17 -40.05 -22.77 24.36
N ILE A 18 -39.30 -21.68 24.22
CA ILE A 18 -38.00 -21.48 24.88
C ILE A 18 -38.19 -21.25 26.38
N LEU A 19 -39.20 -20.47 26.78
CA LEU A 19 -39.55 -20.26 28.19
C LEU A 19 -40.00 -21.57 28.84
N ALA A 20 -40.83 -22.36 28.18
CA ALA A 20 -41.27 -23.67 28.66
C ALA A 20 -40.09 -24.65 28.86
N GLN A 21 -39.14 -24.71 27.92
CA GLN A 21 -37.93 -25.53 28.08
C GLN A 21 -37.02 -25.07 29.23
N LYS A 22 -36.98 -23.75 29.49
CA LYS A 22 -36.21 -23.17 30.60
C LYS A 22 -36.88 -23.44 31.95
N GLU A 23 -38.21 -23.40 32.01
CA GLU A 23 -39.00 -23.79 33.18
C GLU A 23 -38.88 -25.29 33.49
N GLU A 24 -38.88 -26.15 32.46
CA GLU A 24 -38.72 -27.60 32.63
C GLU A 24 -37.31 -27.96 33.13
N LYS A 25 -36.27 -27.28 32.65
CA LYS A 25 -34.89 -27.46 33.15
C LYS A 25 -34.73 -26.97 34.59
N THR A 26 -35.31 -25.82 34.92
CA THR A 26 -35.22 -25.26 36.29
C THR A 26 -36.02 -26.06 37.31
N THR A 27 -37.17 -26.63 36.92
CA THR A 27 -37.92 -27.56 37.79
C THR A 27 -37.18 -28.89 38.00
N LYS A 28 -36.52 -29.46 36.97
CA LYS A 28 -35.68 -30.66 37.13
C LYS A 28 -34.50 -30.43 38.09
N LEU A 29 -33.81 -29.28 37.96
CA LEU A 29 -32.72 -28.89 38.87
C LEU A 29 -33.19 -28.68 40.31
N LYS A 30 -34.36 -28.06 40.52
CA LYS A 30 -34.96 -27.93 41.87
C LYS A 30 -35.25 -29.29 42.50
N LEU A 31 -35.81 -30.23 41.73
CA LEU A 31 -36.12 -31.58 42.19
C LEU A 31 -34.86 -32.38 42.56
N GLU A 32 -33.77 -32.23 41.81
CA GLU A 32 -32.48 -32.88 42.12
C GLU A 32 -31.81 -32.28 43.36
N ASN A 33 -31.90 -30.96 43.55
CA ASN A 33 -31.40 -30.30 44.75
C ASN A 33 -32.20 -30.67 46.02
N GLU A 34 -33.52 -30.81 45.93
CA GLU A 34 -34.33 -31.33 47.05
C GLU A 34 -33.98 -32.78 47.41
N LYS A 35 -33.67 -33.62 46.42
CA LYS A 35 -33.21 -34.99 46.66
C LYS A 35 -31.86 -35.02 47.39
N LEU A 36 -30.93 -34.13 47.01
CA LEU A 36 -29.64 -33.98 47.70
C LEU A 36 -29.82 -33.52 49.15
N LEU A 37 -30.70 -32.54 49.40
CA LEU A 37 -31.00 -32.07 50.76
C LEU A 37 -31.56 -33.18 51.66
N LYS A 38 -32.50 -33.99 51.17
CA LYS A 38 -33.03 -35.13 51.91
C LYS A 38 -31.97 -36.17 52.25
N ILE A 39 -31.07 -36.48 51.30
CA ILE A 39 -29.96 -37.42 51.54
C ILE A 39 -28.99 -36.83 52.59
N PHE A 40 -28.78 -35.52 52.59
CA PHE A 40 -27.91 -34.84 53.55
C PHE A 40 -28.51 -34.85 54.97
N GLU A 41 -29.82 -34.62 55.11
CA GLU A 41 -30.51 -34.71 56.40
C GLU A 41 -30.52 -36.13 56.95
N GLU A 42 -30.83 -37.13 56.11
CA GLU A 42 -30.79 -38.55 56.51
C GLU A 42 -29.39 -39.00 56.95
N THR A 43 -28.34 -38.54 56.26
CA THR A 43 -26.96 -38.86 56.64
C THR A 43 -26.53 -38.16 57.92
N LYS A 44 -27.00 -36.94 58.19
CA LYS A 44 -26.74 -36.19 59.43
C LYS A 44 -27.39 -36.88 60.64
N ASP A 45 -28.63 -37.34 60.50
CA ASP A 45 -29.37 -38.08 61.53
C ASP A 45 -28.80 -39.47 61.82
N LEU A 46 -28.24 -40.14 60.80
CA LEU A 46 -27.58 -41.43 60.98
C LEU A 46 -26.19 -41.29 61.59
N LYS A 47 -25.46 -40.20 61.31
CA LYS A 47 -24.16 -39.90 61.92
C LYS A 47 -24.27 -39.62 63.42
N SER A 48 -25.36 -39.01 63.89
CA SER A 48 -25.59 -38.77 65.33
C SER A 48 -25.88 -40.06 66.13
N LYS A 49 -26.30 -41.14 65.47
CA LYS A 49 -26.65 -42.45 66.07
C LYS A 49 -25.59 -43.54 65.86
N ALA A 50 -24.40 -43.19 65.35
CA ALA A 50 -23.39 -44.14 64.90
C ALA A 50 -22.66 -44.87 66.05
N ARG A 51 -23.19 -46.02 66.50
CA ARG A 51 -22.49 -46.95 67.41
C ARG A 51 -22.36 -48.39 66.88
N SER A 52 -22.92 -48.71 65.71
CA SER A 52 -22.87 -50.08 65.13
C SER A 52 -22.32 -50.11 63.69
N LYS A 53 -21.59 -51.18 63.35
CA LYS A 53 -20.99 -51.41 62.01
C LYS A 53 -22.03 -51.42 60.87
N ALA A 54 -23.28 -51.75 61.16
CA ALA A 54 -24.38 -51.74 60.18
C ALA A 54 -24.79 -50.31 59.78
N ILE A 55 -24.78 -49.36 60.72
CA ILE A 55 -25.08 -47.95 60.47
C ILE A 55 -23.96 -47.31 59.64
N GLN A 56 -22.70 -47.64 59.95
CA GLN A 56 -21.54 -47.16 59.16
C GLN A 56 -21.62 -47.60 57.69
N LYS A 57 -21.95 -48.86 57.40
CA LYS A 57 -22.15 -49.33 56.01
C LYS A 57 -23.30 -48.62 55.29
N LYS A 58 -24.35 -48.24 56.03
CA LYS A 58 -25.50 -47.51 55.48
C LYS A 58 -25.14 -46.06 55.15
N ILE A 59 -24.32 -45.42 55.99
CA ILE A 59 -23.76 -44.07 55.75
C ILE A 59 -22.86 -44.09 54.50
N GLU A 60 -21.94 -45.05 54.37
CA GLU A 60 -21.10 -45.17 53.16
C GLU A 60 -21.92 -45.32 51.88
N LYS A 61 -23.03 -46.07 51.92
CA LYS A 61 -23.92 -46.24 50.76
C LYS A 61 -24.64 -44.95 50.39
N LEU A 62 -25.05 -44.15 51.38
CA LEU A 62 -25.70 -42.85 51.15
C LEU A 62 -24.70 -41.80 50.65
N GLU A 63 -23.47 -41.78 51.18
CA GLU A 63 -22.41 -40.88 50.69
C GLU A 63 -22.02 -41.19 49.23
N ARG A 64 -22.00 -42.47 48.83
CA ARG A 64 -21.81 -42.85 47.41
C ARG A 64 -22.95 -42.36 46.52
N LYS A 65 -24.20 -42.43 46.98
CA LYS A 65 -25.36 -41.90 46.25
C LYS A 65 -25.31 -40.37 46.15
N SER A 66 -24.92 -39.67 47.21
CA SER A 66 -24.72 -38.22 47.22
C SER A 66 -23.70 -37.80 46.16
N LYS A 67 -22.54 -38.47 46.11
CA LYS A 67 -21.50 -38.20 45.11
C LYS A 67 -21.98 -38.42 43.67
N GLN A 68 -22.79 -39.44 43.41
CA GLN A 68 -23.33 -39.66 42.07
C GLN A 68 -24.29 -38.56 41.62
N VAL A 69 -25.13 -38.05 42.53
CA VAL A 69 -26.05 -36.95 42.24
C VAL A 69 -25.29 -35.62 42.10
N GLU A 70 -24.27 -35.35 42.95
CA GLU A 70 -23.37 -34.20 42.77
C GLU A 70 -22.66 -34.21 41.41
N ILE A 71 -22.21 -35.37 40.94
CA ILE A 71 -21.59 -35.50 39.61
C ILE A 71 -22.62 -35.19 38.51
N ALA A 72 -23.87 -35.66 38.63
CA ALA A 72 -24.92 -35.37 37.66
C ALA A 72 -25.30 -33.88 37.65
N VAL A 73 -25.38 -33.25 38.82
CA VAL A 73 -25.62 -31.82 38.99
C VAL A 73 -24.46 -31.01 38.40
N ASN A 74 -23.20 -31.35 38.70
CA ASN A 74 -22.02 -30.68 38.16
C ASN A 74 -21.85 -30.85 36.65
N LYS A 75 -22.23 -32.00 36.09
CA LYS A 75 -22.22 -32.24 34.64
C LYS A 75 -23.31 -31.44 33.90
N SER A 76 -24.37 -31.06 34.62
CA SER A 76 -25.42 -30.17 34.13
C SER A 76 -25.07 -28.68 34.32
N LEU A 77 -24.05 -28.38 35.14
CA LEU A 77 -23.67 -27.04 35.60
C LEU A 77 -22.30 -26.52 35.10
N ALA A 78 -21.57 -27.23 34.23
CA ALA A 78 -20.32 -26.70 33.69
C ALA A 78 -20.12 -26.93 32.17
N PRO A 79 -19.60 -25.91 31.44
CA PRO A 79 -18.88 -24.77 31.99
C PRO A 79 -19.73 -23.48 31.98
N VAL A 80 -20.29 -23.10 33.14
CA VAL A 80 -20.70 -21.71 33.42
C VAL A 80 -19.93 -21.13 34.63
N THR A 81 -19.13 -21.91 35.36
CA THR A 81 -18.52 -21.44 36.63
C THR A 81 -17.07 -21.88 36.86
N GLN A 82 -16.24 -21.85 35.82
CA GLN A 82 -14.77 -21.72 35.96
C GLN A 82 -14.22 -20.92 34.76
N ALA A 83 -14.70 -19.69 34.60
CA ALA A 83 -13.84 -18.63 34.11
C ALA A 83 -13.51 -17.81 35.34
N GLU A 84 -12.22 -17.66 35.61
CA GLU A 84 -11.68 -16.66 36.51
C GLU A 84 -12.49 -15.36 36.37
N GLU A 85 -12.67 -14.63 37.47
CA GLU A 85 -12.98 -13.19 37.44
C GLU A 85 -11.84 -12.49 36.69
N SER A 86 -11.80 -12.70 35.38
CA SER A 86 -11.04 -11.95 34.41
C SER A 86 -11.82 -10.66 34.34
N GLU A 87 -11.37 -9.71 35.14
CA GLU A 87 -11.91 -8.37 35.17
C GLU A 87 -12.19 -7.93 33.73
N SER A 88 -13.45 -7.74 33.37
CA SER A 88 -13.85 -7.41 31.99
C SER A 88 -13.94 -5.90 31.85
N ILE A 89 -13.35 -5.33 30.80
CA ILE A 89 -13.54 -3.92 30.44
C ILE A 89 -14.79 -3.78 29.58
N SER A 90 -15.63 -2.80 29.92
CA SER A 90 -16.71 -2.32 29.05
C SER A 90 -16.18 -1.26 28.09
N ILE A 91 -16.07 -1.58 26.81
CA ILE A 91 -15.74 -0.64 25.73
C ILE A 91 -17.04 0.10 25.36
N ASN A 92 -17.02 1.44 25.44
CA ASN A 92 -18.18 2.31 25.22
C ASN A 92 -19.44 1.93 26.03
N GLY A 93 -19.27 1.27 27.18
CA GLY A 93 -20.36 0.88 28.08
C GLY A 93 -21.17 -0.35 27.65
N GLU A 94 -20.92 -0.95 26.49
CA GLU A 94 -21.77 -2.00 25.92
C GLU A 94 -21.00 -3.27 25.52
N LEU A 95 -19.81 -3.14 24.94
CA LEU A 95 -18.98 -4.29 24.56
C LEU A 95 -18.11 -4.75 25.72
N LYS A 96 -18.05 -6.06 25.98
CA LYS A 96 -17.17 -6.64 27.00
C LYS A 96 -15.94 -7.26 26.36
N LEU A 97 -14.77 -6.98 26.90
CA LEU A 97 -13.52 -7.66 26.55
C LEU A 97 -12.69 -7.93 27.82
N ASN A 98 -11.94 -9.04 27.83
CA ASN A 98 -11.08 -9.37 28.96
C ASN A 98 -9.98 -8.31 29.14
N LYS A 99 -9.70 -7.88 30.39
CA LYS A 99 -8.63 -6.89 30.68
C LYS A 99 -7.27 -7.29 30.13
N GLU A 100 -6.90 -8.56 30.27
CA GLU A 100 -5.62 -9.06 29.76
C GLU A 100 -5.54 -8.98 28.23
N PHE A 101 -6.64 -9.29 27.54
CA PHE A 101 -6.71 -9.16 26.09
C PHE A 101 -6.58 -7.70 25.66
N TRP A 102 -7.34 -6.79 26.30
CA TRP A 102 -7.29 -5.36 26.02
C TRP A 102 -5.91 -4.74 26.29
N GLY A 103 -5.23 -5.18 27.35
CA GLY A 103 -3.88 -4.73 27.68
C GLY A 103 -2.81 -5.11 26.66
N LYS A 104 -3.03 -6.20 25.90
CA LYS A 104 -2.14 -6.64 24.81
C LYS A 104 -2.39 -5.91 23.48
N LEU A 105 -3.54 -5.26 23.32
CA LEU A 105 -3.87 -4.51 22.10
C LEU A 105 -3.11 -3.18 22.03
N LEU A 106 -2.64 -2.84 20.85
CA LEU A 106 -2.05 -1.54 20.56
C LEU A 106 -3.14 -0.45 20.48
N ASP A 107 -2.77 0.81 20.69
CA ASP A 107 -3.75 1.90 20.77
C ASP A 107 -4.52 2.11 19.48
N HIS A 108 -3.88 1.93 18.32
CA HIS A 108 -4.60 1.92 17.06
C HIS A 108 -5.59 0.74 17.01
N GLN A 109 -5.20 -0.46 17.45
CA GLN A 109 -6.11 -1.62 17.42
C GLN A 109 -7.35 -1.40 18.30
N LYS A 110 -7.19 -0.72 19.45
CA LYS A 110 -8.32 -0.30 20.31
C LYS A 110 -9.26 0.66 19.57
N ALA A 111 -8.73 1.69 18.93
CA ALA A 111 -9.53 2.61 18.11
C ALA A 111 -10.20 1.90 16.91
N ALA A 112 -9.55 0.87 16.35
CA ALA A 112 -10.13 0.05 15.29
C ALA A 112 -11.34 -0.74 15.79
N LEU A 113 -11.24 -1.32 16.99
CA LEU A 113 -12.32 -2.06 17.62
C LEU A 113 -13.53 -1.15 17.90
N GLU A 114 -13.30 0.07 18.38
CA GLU A 114 -14.35 1.08 18.55
C GLU A 114 -15.04 1.42 17.22
N TRP A 115 -14.26 1.62 16.15
CA TRP A 115 -14.82 1.88 14.82
C TRP A 115 -15.60 0.69 14.25
N LEU A 116 -15.08 -0.53 14.42
CA LEU A 116 -15.75 -1.77 14.01
C LEU A 116 -17.09 -1.95 14.74
N TRP A 117 -17.15 -1.56 16.02
CA TRP A 117 -18.37 -1.57 16.82
C TRP A 117 -19.41 -0.58 16.30
N GLU A 118 -19.01 0.64 15.95
CA GLU A 118 -19.91 1.64 15.37
C GLU A 118 -20.51 1.18 14.04
N ILE A 119 -19.74 0.46 13.21
CA ILE A 119 -20.23 -0.14 11.96
C ILE A 119 -21.21 -1.28 12.23
N HIS A 120 -20.90 -2.14 13.22
CA HIS A 120 -21.79 -3.22 13.64
C HIS A 120 -23.16 -2.67 14.05
N LYS A 121 -23.19 -1.62 14.91
CA LYS A 121 -24.44 -0.96 15.34
C LYS A 121 -25.28 -0.42 14.19
N LYS A 122 -24.62 0.11 13.16
CA LYS A 122 -25.29 0.67 11.98
C LYS A 122 -25.82 -0.41 11.03
N ASN A 123 -25.60 -1.70 11.33
CA ASN A 123 -25.86 -2.81 10.40
C ASN A 123 -25.25 -2.57 9.01
N ALA A 124 -24.12 -1.86 8.98
CA ALA A 124 -23.36 -1.59 7.77
C ALA A 124 -22.17 -2.54 7.70
N GLY A 125 -21.58 -2.66 6.51
CA GLY A 125 -20.26 -3.25 6.38
C GLY A 125 -19.17 -2.21 6.37
N GLY A 126 -17.93 -2.68 6.48
CA GLY A 126 -16.75 -1.83 6.61
C GLY A 126 -15.55 -2.37 5.86
N VAL A 127 -14.70 -1.45 5.42
CA VAL A 127 -13.43 -1.74 4.77
C VAL A 127 -12.29 -1.30 5.69
N LEU A 128 -11.54 -2.28 6.20
CA LEU A 128 -10.35 -2.09 7.01
C LEU A 128 -9.12 -2.04 6.10
N GLY A 129 -8.75 -0.82 5.73
CA GLY A 129 -7.70 -0.44 4.79
C GLY A 129 -6.34 -0.17 5.43
N ASP A 130 -6.11 -0.58 6.67
CA ASP A 130 -4.86 -0.33 7.39
C ASP A 130 -3.64 -0.93 6.69
N GLU A 131 -2.51 -0.23 6.80
CA GLU A 131 -1.22 -0.67 6.27
C GLU A 131 -0.84 -2.06 6.78
N MET A 132 -0.08 -2.82 5.98
CA MET A 132 0.19 -4.22 6.30
C MET A 132 1.17 -4.31 7.46
N GLY A 133 0.92 -5.25 8.38
CA GLY A 133 1.71 -5.39 9.61
C GLY A 133 1.11 -4.70 10.84
N LEU A 134 0.06 -3.87 10.70
CA LEU A 134 -0.64 -3.24 11.83
C LEU A 134 -1.55 -4.19 12.64
N GLY A 135 -1.80 -5.41 12.13
CA GLY A 135 -2.56 -6.43 12.85
C GLY A 135 -4.07 -6.45 12.54
N LYS A 136 -4.46 -6.41 11.26
CA LYS A 136 -5.88 -6.53 10.87
C LYS A 136 -6.57 -7.81 11.38
N THR A 137 -5.84 -8.92 11.44
CA THR A 137 -6.36 -10.20 11.94
C THR A 137 -6.76 -10.12 13.41
N ILE A 138 -5.91 -9.52 14.26
CA ILE A 138 -6.22 -9.37 15.69
C ILE A 138 -7.37 -8.39 15.93
N GLU A 139 -7.50 -7.34 15.11
CA GLU A 139 -8.64 -6.42 15.17
C GLU A 139 -9.97 -7.16 14.93
N ILE A 140 -10.03 -8.05 13.94
CA ILE A 140 -11.22 -8.88 13.70
C ILE A 140 -11.46 -9.90 14.81
N ILE A 141 -10.42 -10.57 15.30
CA ILE A 141 -10.56 -11.55 16.40
C ILE A 141 -11.08 -10.84 17.66
N SER A 142 -10.57 -9.64 17.95
CA SER A 142 -11.00 -8.84 19.10
C SER A 142 -12.47 -8.44 19.01
N LEU A 143 -12.96 -8.09 17.81
CA LEU A 143 -14.37 -7.83 17.57
C LEU A 143 -15.21 -9.08 17.84
N LEU A 144 -14.85 -10.22 17.23
CA LEU A 144 -15.62 -11.47 17.40
C LEU A 144 -15.65 -11.92 18.87
N GLU A 145 -14.50 -11.86 19.56
CA GLU A 145 -14.41 -12.21 20.99
C GLU A 145 -15.26 -11.26 21.84
N SER A 146 -15.25 -9.96 21.56
CA SER A 146 -16.09 -8.99 22.27
C SER A 146 -17.58 -9.28 22.08
N LEU A 147 -18.01 -9.64 20.86
CA LEU A 147 -19.38 -10.01 20.57
C LEU A 147 -19.78 -11.32 21.28
N ARG A 148 -18.85 -12.29 21.38
CA ARG A 148 -19.06 -13.55 22.10
C ARG A 148 -19.31 -13.31 23.59
N LEU A 149 -18.44 -12.52 24.24
CA LEU A 149 -18.55 -12.20 25.66
C LEU A 149 -19.81 -11.38 25.97
N THR A 150 -20.24 -10.56 25.03
CA THR A 150 -21.48 -9.76 25.13
C THR A 150 -22.72 -10.57 24.74
N SER A 151 -22.57 -11.82 24.28
CA SER A 151 -23.65 -12.70 23.79
C SER A 151 -24.45 -12.12 22.61
N LEU A 152 -23.78 -11.36 21.72
CA LEU A 152 -24.36 -10.75 20.52
C LEU A 152 -24.12 -11.57 19.25
N ILE A 153 -23.52 -12.76 19.35
CA ILE A 153 -23.32 -13.64 18.20
C ILE A 153 -24.62 -14.38 17.89
N GLU A 154 -25.24 -14.05 16.76
CA GLU A 154 -26.52 -14.63 16.32
C GLU A 154 -26.35 -15.78 15.31
N GLY A 155 -25.12 -16.15 14.95
CA GLY A 155 -24.87 -17.23 14.00
C GLY A 155 -23.40 -17.43 13.64
N PRO A 156 -23.11 -18.33 12.68
CA PRO A 156 -21.75 -18.69 12.31
C PRO A 156 -21.06 -17.59 11.48
N THR A 157 -19.73 -17.55 11.57
CA THR A 157 -18.90 -16.59 10.83
C THR A 157 -18.13 -17.27 9.71
N LEU A 158 -18.12 -16.66 8.53
CA LEU A 158 -17.35 -17.10 7.36
C LEU A 158 -16.14 -16.20 7.15
N ILE A 159 -14.95 -16.78 7.09
CA ILE A 159 -13.70 -16.09 6.80
C ILE A 159 -13.12 -16.65 5.51
N LEU A 160 -12.93 -15.78 4.52
CA LEU A 160 -12.32 -16.09 3.24
C LEU A 160 -10.91 -15.51 3.21
N ALA A 161 -9.92 -16.39 3.08
CA ALA A 161 -8.52 -16.02 3.08
C ALA A 161 -7.75 -16.77 1.99
N PRO A 162 -6.64 -16.23 1.44
CA PRO A 162 -5.76 -17.00 0.57
C PRO A 162 -5.27 -18.29 1.24
N ALA A 163 -5.09 -19.36 0.46
CA ALA A 163 -4.68 -20.69 0.95
C ALA A 163 -3.44 -20.66 1.84
N THR A 164 -2.56 -19.71 1.62
CA THR A 164 -1.29 -19.57 2.31
C THR A 164 -1.37 -19.01 3.72
N ILE A 165 -2.48 -18.37 4.09
CA ILE A 165 -2.65 -17.76 5.42
C ILE A 165 -3.73 -18.45 6.27
N ILE A 166 -4.41 -19.47 5.74
CA ILE A 166 -5.47 -20.18 6.47
C ILE A 166 -4.97 -20.79 7.79
N HIS A 167 -3.80 -21.41 7.77
CA HIS A 167 -3.18 -21.96 8.98
C HIS A 167 -2.76 -20.85 9.96
N GLN A 168 -2.32 -19.70 9.45
CA GLN A 168 -2.02 -18.55 10.28
C GLN A 168 -3.28 -18.06 11.01
N TRP A 169 -4.40 -17.90 10.30
CA TRP A 169 -5.68 -17.53 10.91
C TRP A 169 -6.10 -18.51 12.03
N LYS A 170 -5.98 -19.83 11.79
CA LYS A 170 -6.28 -20.85 12.81
C LYS A 170 -5.38 -20.72 14.05
N ASN A 171 -4.09 -20.47 13.86
CA ASN A 171 -3.14 -20.29 14.96
C ASN A 171 -3.43 -19.00 15.74
N GLU A 172 -3.76 -17.90 15.05
CA GLU A 172 -4.11 -16.64 15.71
C GLU A 172 -5.38 -16.80 16.55
N PHE A 173 -6.43 -17.47 16.05
CA PHE A 173 -7.60 -17.78 16.88
C PHE A 173 -7.25 -18.64 18.10
N SER A 174 -6.37 -19.63 17.93
CA SER A 174 -5.95 -20.50 19.05
C SER A 174 -5.17 -19.72 20.12
N ASN A 175 -4.39 -18.72 19.72
CA ASN A 175 -3.58 -17.89 20.62
C ASN A 175 -4.40 -16.81 21.33
N TRP A 176 -5.28 -16.12 20.58
CA TRP A 176 -5.99 -14.94 21.07
C TRP A 176 -7.37 -15.28 21.63
N ALA A 177 -8.11 -16.19 21.00
CA ALA A 177 -9.49 -16.50 21.36
C ALA A 177 -9.75 -18.03 21.32
N PRO A 178 -9.15 -18.81 22.24
CA PRO A 178 -9.19 -20.28 22.22
C PRO A 178 -10.59 -20.87 22.42
N ASN A 179 -11.54 -20.08 22.91
CA ASN A 179 -12.92 -20.50 23.13
C ASN A 179 -13.73 -20.64 21.84
N PHE A 180 -13.23 -20.12 20.70
CA PHE A 180 -13.88 -20.31 19.41
C PHE A 180 -13.59 -21.68 18.82
N GLN A 181 -14.64 -22.35 18.34
CA GLN A 181 -14.49 -23.52 17.49
C GLN A 181 -14.22 -23.08 16.05
N VAL A 182 -12.97 -23.28 15.62
CA VAL A 182 -12.49 -22.89 14.29
C VAL A 182 -12.32 -24.12 13.41
N TYR A 183 -13.01 -24.11 12.27
CA TYR A 183 -13.00 -25.19 11.30
C TYR A 183 -12.38 -24.74 9.99
N LEU A 184 -11.51 -25.60 9.42
CA LEU A 184 -10.99 -25.42 8.07
C LEU A 184 -11.88 -26.16 7.08
N TYR A 185 -12.25 -25.51 5.98
CA TYR A 185 -13.11 -26.11 4.97
C TYR A 185 -12.37 -27.11 4.08
N ASP A 186 -12.07 -28.28 4.65
CA ASP A 186 -11.37 -29.39 4.00
C ASP A 186 -12.37 -30.47 3.51
N SER A 187 -11.87 -31.60 3.01
CA SER A 187 -12.57 -32.70 2.35
C SER A 187 -13.82 -33.29 3.05
N GLN A 188 -14.03 -33.09 4.35
CA GLN A 188 -15.26 -33.49 5.08
C GLN A 188 -16.33 -32.37 5.19
N ARG A 189 -16.50 -31.61 4.11
CA ARG A 189 -17.27 -30.35 4.02
C ARG A 189 -18.69 -30.40 4.60
N SER A 190 -19.45 -31.44 4.27
CA SER A 190 -20.87 -31.52 4.64
C SER A 190 -21.11 -31.76 6.13
N LYS A 191 -20.18 -32.45 6.81
CA LYS A 191 -20.22 -32.65 8.27
C LYS A 191 -19.82 -31.36 8.99
N ILE A 192 -18.75 -30.73 8.52
CA ILE A 192 -18.24 -29.46 9.04
C ILE A 192 -19.33 -28.38 9.01
N LEU A 193 -20.07 -28.25 7.90
CA LEU A 193 -21.19 -27.30 7.81
C LEU A 193 -22.34 -27.58 8.79
N LYS A 194 -22.56 -28.82 9.21
CA LYS A 194 -23.60 -29.11 10.21
C LYS A 194 -23.14 -28.70 11.61
N GLU A 195 -21.91 -29.05 11.97
CA GLU A 195 -21.33 -28.74 13.28
C GLU A 195 -21.22 -27.23 13.52
N ILE A 196 -20.80 -26.48 12.49
CA ILE A 196 -20.62 -25.02 12.59
C ILE A 196 -21.93 -24.29 12.87
N PHE A 197 -23.02 -24.69 12.20
CA PHE A 197 -24.31 -24.05 12.39
C PHE A 197 -24.95 -24.43 13.73
N ASN A 198 -24.64 -25.62 14.27
CA ASN A 198 -25.10 -26.03 15.58
C ASN A 198 -24.36 -25.29 16.71
N ASN A 199 -23.05 -25.07 16.56
CA ASN A 199 -22.20 -24.51 17.60
C ASN A 199 -21.89 -23.01 17.40
N CYS A 200 -22.46 -22.38 16.38
CA CYS A 200 -22.11 -21.01 15.95
C CYS A 200 -20.59 -20.80 15.78
N GLY A 201 -19.95 -21.75 15.09
CA GLY A 201 -18.50 -21.76 14.89
C GLY A 201 -18.01 -20.81 13.80
N ILE A 202 -16.68 -20.77 13.65
CA ILE A 202 -15.99 -20.00 12.61
C ILE A 202 -15.55 -20.94 11.50
N LEU A 203 -15.94 -20.66 10.26
CA LEU A 203 -15.48 -21.37 9.06
C LEU A 203 -14.39 -20.56 8.36
N ILE A 204 -13.21 -21.16 8.17
CA ILE A 204 -12.15 -20.58 7.33
C ILE A 204 -12.05 -21.38 6.03
N THR A 205 -12.15 -20.69 4.89
CA THR A 205 -12.08 -21.27 3.55
C THR A 205 -11.25 -20.42 2.59
N THR A 206 -10.84 -20.99 1.45
CA THR A 206 -10.15 -20.27 0.38
C THR A 206 -11.11 -19.68 -0.65
N TYR A 207 -10.62 -18.67 -1.37
CA TYR A 207 -11.28 -18.13 -2.57
C TYR A 207 -11.47 -19.18 -3.69
N GLU A 208 -10.56 -20.15 -3.78
CA GLU A 208 -10.60 -21.17 -4.84
C GLU A 208 -11.73 -22.18 -4.62
N ILE A 209 -11.99 -22.55 -3.36
CA ILE A 209 -13.06 -23.49 -3.01
C ILE A 209 -14.45 -22.90 -3.30
N LEU A 210 -14.60 -21.58 -3.38
CA LEU A 210 -15.87 -20.95 -3.75
C LEU A 210 -16.35 -21.33 -5.15
N HIS A 211 -15.45 -21.66 -6.08
CA HIS A 211 -15.85 -22.10 -7.42
C HIS A 211 -16.61 -23.43 -7.40
N THR A 212 -16.19 -24.35 -6.53
CA THR A 212 -16.75 -25.70 -6.45
C THR A 212 -17.90 -25.77 -5.44
N GLU A 213 -17.76 -25.10 -4.30
CA GLU A 213 -18.66 -25.23 -3.15
C GLU A 213 -19.51 -23.99 -2.88
N GLY A 214 -19.38 -22.95 -3.72
CA GLY A 214 -20.20 -21.73 -3.66
C GLY A 214 -21.70 -22.01 -3.51
N PRO A 215 -22.32 -22.91 -4.30
CA PRO A 215 -23.75 -23.22 -4.18
C PRO A 215 -24.17 -23.77 -2.81
N ALA A 216 -23.28 -24.50 -2.11
CA ALA A 216 -23.57 -25.03 -0.78
C ALA A 216 -23.54 -23.91 0.27
N LEU A 217 -22.58 -23.00 0.16
CA LEU A 217 -22.41 -21.86 1.06
C LEU A 217 -23.52 -20.81 0.88
N LEU A 218 -24.03 -20.62 -0.34
CA LEU A 218 -25.13 -19.70 -0.66
C LEU A 218 -26.48 -20.09 -0.03
N LYS A 219 -26.70 -21.39 0.21
CA LYS A 219 -27.94 -21.89 0.85
C LYS A 219 -28.04 -21.57 2.34
N LYS A 220 -26.97 -21.05 2.94
CA LYS A 220 -26.86 -20.81 4.37
C LYS A 220 -26.80 -19.32 4.68
N LYS A 221 -27.35 -18.92 5.83
CA LYS A 221 -27.30 -17.55 6.34
C LYS A 221 -26.12 -17.40 7.30
N TRP A 222 -25.22 -16.48 6.99
CA TRP A 222 -24.04 -16.20 7.81
C TRP A 222 -24.28 -14.96 8.69
N PHE A 223 -23.67 -14.93 9.87
CA PHE A 223 -23.74 -13.74 10.72
C PHE A 223 -22.71 -12.71 10.25
N TYR A 224 -21.44 -13.11 10.22
CA TYR A 224 -20.34 -12.33 9.65
C TYR A 224 -19.75 -13.00 8.42
N VAL A 225 -19.40 -12.19 7.41
CA VAL A 225 -18.53 -12.60 6.30
C VAL A 225 -17.33 -11.65 6.29
N VAL A 226 -16.14 -12.21 6.49
CA VAL A 226 -14.87 -11.48 6.49
C VAL A 226 -14.05 -11.91 5.28
N LEU A 227 -13.64 -10.95 4.46
CA LEU A 227 -12.74 -11.18 3.34
C LEU A 227 -11.36 -10.65 3.67
N ASP A 228 -10.37 -11.54 3.73
CA ASP A 228 -8.97 -11.15 3.84
C ASP A 228 -8.34 -10.99 2.46
N GLU A 229 -7.43 -10.02 2.31
CA GLU A 229 -6.85 -9.62 1.02
C GLU A 229 -7.93 -9.27 -0.02
N GLY A 230 -8.82 -8.33 0.33
CA GLY A 230 -9.98 -7.94 -0.48
C GLY A 230 -9.67 -7.45 -1.89
N HIS A 231 -8.40 -7.18 -2.23
CA HIS A 231 -7.96 -6.97 -3.60
C HIS A 231 -8.23 -8.20 -4.52
N LYS A 232 -8.52 -9.39 -3.96
CA LYS A 232 -8.95 -10.57 -4.73
C LYS A 232 -10.31 -10.41 -5.40
N ILE A 233 -11.19 -9.55 -4.87
CA ILE A 233 -12.53 -9.27 -5.43
C ILE A 233 -12.59 -7.99 -6.28
N LYS A 234 -11.43 -7.50 -6.72
CA LYS A 234 -11.29 -6.23 -7.45
C LYS A 234 -12.08 -6.17 -8.76
N ASN A 235 -12.23 -7.31 -9.44
CA ASN A 235 -12.97 -7.36 -10.70
C ASN A 235 -14.44 -7.71 -10.42
N PRO A 236 -15.40 -6.80 -10.72
CA PRO A 236 -16.84 -7.06 -10.57
C PRO A 236 -17.32 -8.28 -11.35
N ASN A 237 -16.72 -8.53 -12.52
CA ASN A 237 -17.14 -9.57 -13.45
C ASN A 237 -16.54 -10.94 -13.13
N ALA A 238 -15.63 -11.04 -12.15
CA ALA A 238 -15.06 -12.31 -11.77
C ALA A 238 -16.13 -13.21 -11.10
N ALA A 239 -16.15 -14.49 -11.48
CA ALA A 239 -17.11 -15.45 -10.94
C ALA A 239 -17.05 -15.54 -9.39
N VAL A 240 -15.85 -15.47 -8.81
CA VAL A 240 -15.65 -15.44 -7.35
C VAL A 240 -16.36 -14.23 -6.73
N THR A 241 -16.16 -13.03 -7.28
CA THR A 241 -16.79 -11.79 -6.81
C THR A 241 -18.31 -11.90 -6.84
N GLN A 242 -18.86 -12.43 -7.94
CA GLN A 242 -20.31 -12.61 -8.09
C GLN A 242 -20.89 -13.61 -7.09
N ILE A 243 -20.18 -14.71 -6.81
CA ILE A 243 -20.61 -15.69 -5.81
C ILE A 243 -20.57 -15.07 -4.41
N ILE A 244 -19.48 -14.39 -4.04
CA ILE A 244 -19.31 -13.77 -2.72
C ILE A 244 -20.38 -12.71 -2.46
N LYS A 245 -20.67 -11.84 -3.43
CA LYS A 245 -21.69 -10.79 -3.29
C LYS A 245 -23.10 -11.35 -3.07
N LYS A 246 -23.38 -12.55 -3.60
CA LYS A 246 -24.65 -13.28 -3.41
C LYS A 246 -24.77 -13.98 -2.05
N ILE A 247 -23.70 -14.09 -1.26
CA ILE A 247 -23.75 -14.73 0.07
C ILE A 247 -24.60 -13.89 1.04
N MET A 248 -25.63 -14.51 1.60
CA MET A 248 -26.49 -13.91 2.61
C MET A 248 -25.75 -13.76 3.93
N SER A 249 -25.64 -12.52 4.42
CA SER A 249 -24.92 -12.18 5.63
C SER A 249 -25.55 -10.98 6.34
N SER A 250 -25.46 -10.94 7.68
CA SER A 250 -25.89 -9.77 8.47
C SER A 250 -24.83 -8.67 8.44
N HIS A 251 -23.55 -9.02 8.60
CA HIS A 251 -22.43 -8.09 8.60
C HIS A 251 -21.34 -8.53 7.63
N ARG A 252 -20.72 -7.55 6.96
CA ARG A 252 -19.66 -7.78 5.96
C ARG A 252 -18.45 -6.91 6.27
N LEU A 253 -17.29 -7.55 6.40
CA LEU A 253 -16.03 -6.85 6.63
C LEU A 253 -15.03 -7.25 5.55
N LEU A 254 -14.29 -6.27 5.05
CA LEU A 254 -13.24 -6.48 4.07
C LEU A 254 -11.91 -5.94 4.60
N LEU A 255 -10.89 -6.78 4.60
CA LEU A 255 -9.54 -6.44 5.04
C LEU A 255 -8.67 -6.26 3.79
N THR A 256 -7.97 -5.14 3.70
CA THR A 256 -7.05 -4.89 2.60
C THR A 256 -5.90 -4.02 3.06
N GLY A 257 -4.67 -4.42 2.72
CA GLY A 257 -3.50 -3.55 2.91
C GLY A 257 -3.40 -2.44 1.87
N THR A 258 -4.06 -2.64 0.72
CA THR A 258 -3.91 -1.80 -0.47
C THR A 258 -5.30 -1.59 -1.09
N PRO A 259 -6.09 -0.65 -0.55
CA PRO A 259 -7.50 -0.53 -0.89
C PRO A 259 -7.78 -0.12 -2.34
N ILE A 260 -6.87 0.61 -2.98
CA ILE A 260 -6.95 0.97 -4.41
C ILE A 260 -5.65 0.53 -5.10
N GLN A 261 -5.75 -0.33 -6.12
CA GLN A 261 -4.58 -0.81 -6.86
C GLN A 261 -4.50 -0.24 -8.28
N ASN A 262 -5.59 -0.27 -9.07
CA ASN A 262 -5.52 0.06 -10.50
C ASN A 262 -6.65 0.92 -11.06
N SER A 263 -7.89 0.84 -10.56
CA SER A 263 -9.00 1.62 -11.10
C SER A 263 -10.12 1.90 -10.10
N LEU A 264 -10.95 2.90 -10.40
CA LEU A 264 -12.15 3.24 -9.64
C LEU A 264 -13.19 2.10 -9.64
N HIS A 265 -13.21 1.26 -10.68
CA HIS A 265 -14.04 0.05 -10.74
C HIS A 265 -13.71 -0.95 -9.62
N GLU A 266 -12.42 -1.07 -9.25
CA GLU A 266 -11.99 -1.93 -8.15
C GLU A 266 -12.54 -1.42 -6.81
N LEU A 267 -12.48 -0.10 -6.60
CA LEU A 267 -13.05 0.57 -5.43
C LEU A 267 -14.56 0.33 -5.34
N TRP A 268 -15.29 0.52 -6.44
CA TRP A 268 -16.72 0.21 -6.49
C TRP A 268 -17.00 -1.24 -6.12
N SER A 269 -16.23 -2.20 -6.65
CA SER A 269 -16.42 -3.62 -6.36
C SER A 269 -16.29 -3.94 -4.86
N ILE A 270 -15.31 -3.32 -4.21
CA ILE A 270 -15.02 -3.47 -2.77
C ILE A 270 -16.18 -2.90 -1.92
N PHE A 271 -16.64 -1.69 -2.23
CA PHE A 271 -17.73 -1.06 -1.46
C PHE A 271 -19.09 -1.69 -1.72
N ASP A 272 -19.34 -2.19 -2.93
CA ASP A 272 -20.56 -2.95 -3.24
C ASP A 272 -20.62 -4.28 -2.46
N PHE A 273 -19.47 -4.89 -2.17
CA PHE A 273 -19.43 -6.00 -1.22
C PHE A 273 -19.69 -5.55 0.22
N ALA A 274 -18.94 -4.55 0.71
CA ALA A 274 -19.00 -4.11 2.09
C ALA A 274 -20.38 -3.54 2.45
N PHE A 275 -20.88 -2.58 1.69
CA PHE A 275 -22.18 -1.96 1.90
C PHE A 275 -22.96 -1.88 0.59
N PRO A 276 -23.73 -2.94 0.25
CA PRO A 276 -24.44 -3.01 -1.04
C PRO A 276 -25.45 -1.86 -1.16
N GLY A 277 -25.42 -1.16 -2.29
CA GLY A 277 -26.30 -0.02 -2.57
C GLY A 277 -25.71 1.37 -2.26
N LEU A 278 -24.55 1.47 -1.58
CA LEU A 278 -23.92 2.75 -1.24
C LEU A 278 -23.61 3.64 -2.46
N LEU A 279 -23.00 3.04 -3.48
CA LEU A 279 -22.52 3.73 -4.68
C LEU A 279 -23.44 3.53 -5.89
N GLY A 280 -24.62 2.93 -5.68
CA GLY A 280 -25.53 2.55 -6.75
C GLY A 280 -25.00 1.43 -7.65
N SER A 281 -25.61 1.26 -8.83
CA SER A 281 -25.17 0.28 -9.81
C SER A 281 -23.87 0.70 -10.50
N LEU A 282 -23.13 -0.27 -11.04
CA LEU A 282 -21.86 -0.01 -11.72
C LEU A 282 -22.00 0.99 -12.88
N GLU A 283 -23.10 0.91 -13.64
CA GLU A 283 -23.35 1.80 -14.79
C GLU A 283 -23.57 3.26 -14.35
N VAL A 284 -24.30 3.46 -13.25
CA VAL A 284 -24.53 4.79 -12.69
C VAL A 284 -23.23 5.35 -12.14
N PHE A 285 -22.49 4.55 -11.37
CA PHE A 285 -21.17 4.91 -10.86
C PHE A 285 -20.20 5.32 -11.97
N ASP A 286 -20.18 4.55 -13.07
CA ASP A 286 -19.29 4.82 -14.19
C ASP A 286 -19.64 6.14 -14.90
N ARG A 287 -20.94 6.41 -15.08
CA ARG A 287 -21.41 7.63 -15.73
C ARG A 287 -21.18 8.87 -14.86
N GLU A 288 -21.49 8.80 -13.58
CA GLU A 288 -21.58 9.96 -12.69
C GLU A 288 -20.27 10.26 -11.96
N ILE A 289 -19.45 9.25 -11.67
CA ILE A 289 -18.25 9.40 -10.87
C ILE A 289 -17.00 9.00 -11.66
N ALA A 290 -16.93 7.78 -12.20
CA ALA A 290 -15.69 7.28 -12.79
C ALA A 290 -15.30 8.01 -14.08
N ALA A 291 -16.24 8.24 -15.00
CA ALA A 291 -15.96 8.91 -16.28
C ALA A 291 -15.50 10.37 -16.11
N PRO A 292 -16.13 11.22 -15.28
CA PRO A 292 -15.63 12.57 -15.00
C PRO A 292 -14.22 12.58 -14.40
N ILE A 293 -13.93 11.71 -13.43
CA ILE A 293 -12.61 11.63 -12.77
C ILE A 293 -11.54 11.20 -13.79
N ASN A 294 -11.82 10.17 -14.59
CA ASN A 294 -10.89 9.72 -15.62
C ASN A 294 -10.65 10.79 -16.69
N LYS A 295 -11.71 11.52 -17.10
CA LYS A 295 -11.59 12.66 -18.02
C LYS A 295 -10.71 13.76 -17.44
N ALA A 296 -10.88 14.12 -16.17
CA ALA A 296 -10.02 15.09 -15.48
C ALA A 296 -8.54 14.69 -15.43
N GLY A 297 -8.25 13.38 -15.47
CA GLY A 297 -6.89 12.84 -15.46
C GLY A 297 -6.12 13.05 -16.77
N TYR A 298 -6.79 13.26 -17.91
CA TYR A 298 -6.08 13.44 -19.17
C TYR A 298 -5.40 14.81 -19.25
N SER A 299 -4.18 14.80 -19.80
CA SER A 299 -3.39 16.00 -20.08
C SER A 299 -4.01 17.06 -21.03
N ASN A 300 -4.99 16.66 -21.86
CA ASN A 300 -5.66 17.55 -22.81
C ASN A 300 -6.99 18.08 -22.24
N SER A 301 -7.25 17.88 -20.95
CA SER A 301 -8.54 18.18 -20.36
C SER A 301 -8.70 19.65 -20.04
N ASP A 302 -9.87 20.18 -20.37
CA ASP A 302 -10.24 21.56 -20.07
C ASP A 302 -10.27 21.81 -18.56
N HIS A 303 -10.05 23.06 -18.16
CA HIS A 303 -10.08 23.46 -16.75
C HIS A 303 -11.41 23.09 -16.07
N LEU A 304 -12.54 23.23 -16.78
CA LEU A 304 -13.85 22.82 -16.30
C LEU A 304 -13.95 21.31 -16.04
N GLN A 305 -13.35 20.48 -16.92
CA GLN A 305 -13.35 19.02 -16.75
C GLN A 305 -12.50 18.61 -15.55
N VAL A 306 -11.36 19.28 -15.35
CA VAL A 306 -10.51 19.05 -14.18
C VAL A 306 -11.23 19.40 -12.87
N GLU A 307 -11.96 20.52 -12.86
CA GLU A 307 -12.75 20.94 -11.70
C GLU A 307 -13.92 19.99 -11.42
N LEU A 308 -14.67 19.58 -12.45
CA LEU A 308 -15.74 18.60 -12.32
C LEU A 308 -15.24 17.26 -11.78
N GLY A 309 -14.16 16.72 -12.33
CA GLY A 309 -13.59 15.46 -11.83
C GLY A 309 -13.08 15.57 -10.38
N TYR A 310 -12.56 16.74 -9.99
CA TYR A 310 -12.18 17.00 -8.60
C TYR A 310 -13.40 16.99 -7.66
N GLN A 311 -14.51 17.64 -8.04
CA GLN A 311 -15.75 17.62 -7.26
C GLN A 311 -16.33 16.22 -7.12
N CYS A 312 -16.35 15.43 -8.21
CA CYS A 312 -16.77 14.03 -8.15
C CYS A 312 -15.89 13.19 -7.22
N ALA A 313 -14.57 13.43 -7.19
CA ALA A 313 -13.66 12.73 -6.30
C ALA A 313 -13.89 13.08 -4.82
N LEU A 314 -14.20 14.35 -4.51
CA LEU A 314 -14.57 14.79 -3.17
C LEU A 314 -15.86 14.13 -2.69
N GLN A 315 -16.91 14.16 -3.52
CA GLN A 315 -18.18 13.50 -3.21
C GLN A 315 -17.99 12.01 -2.94
N LEU A 316 -17.21 11.33 -3.78
CA LEU A 316 -16.89 9.92 -3.59
C LEU A 316 -16.21 9.65 -2.25
N ARG A 317 -15.25 10.50 -1.87
CA ARG A 317 -14.53 10.38 -0.60
C ARG A 317 -15.46 10.58 0.59
N GLU A 318 -16.33 11.59 0.57
CA GLU A 318 -17.27 11.85 1.66
C GLU A 318 -18.25 10.69 1.87
N MET A 319 -18.73 10.07 0.79
CA MET A 319 -19.60 8.89 0.86
C MET A 319 -18.90 7.67 1.47
N ILE A 320 -17.62 7.48 1.16
CA ILE A 320 -16.85 6.30 1.55
C ILE A 320 -16.24 6.42 2.96
N SER A 321 -15.85 7.64 3.36
CA SER A 321 -15.11 7.90 4.60
C SER A 321 -15.66 7.23 5.86
N PRO A 322 -16.98 7.19 6.15
CA PRO A 322 -17.47 6.55 7.38
C PRO A 322 -17.29 5.02 7.40
N TYR A 323 -17.20 4.38 6.22
CA TYR A 323 -17.11 2.92 6.07
C TYR A 323 -15.69 2.46 5.71
N PHE A 324 -14.72 3.37 5.73
CA PHE A 324 -13.34 3.11 5.36
C PHE A 324 -12.37 3.60 6.43
N LEU A 325 -11.73 2.66 7.12
CA LEU A 325 -10.67 2.97 8.09
C LEU A 325 -9.32 2.66 7.45
N ARG A 326 -8.42 3.65 7.39
CA ARG A 326 -7.06 3.45 6.92
C ARG A 326 -6.10 4.30 7.73
N ARG A 327 -5.07 3.65 8.27
CA ARG A 327 -3.96 4.27 8.99
C ARG A 327 -2.63 3.83 8.41
N THR A 328 -1.63 4.70 8.49
CA THR A 328 -0.27 4.40 8.04
C THR A 328 0.68 4.21 9.23
N LYS A 329 1.77 3.47 9.03
CA LYS A 329 2.81 3.26 10.05
C LYS A 329 3.52 4.55 10.46
N LYS A 330 3.48 5.59 9.60
CA LYS A 330 4.03 6.91 9.93
C LYS A 330 3.14 7.70 10.89
N GLU A 331 1.84 7.45 10.87
CA GLU A 331 0.86 8.11 11.74
C GLU A 331 0.78 7.46 13.12
N ILE A 332 1.06 6.16 13.20
CA ILE A 332 1.02 5.39 14.43
C ILE A 332 2.47 5.16 14.85
N ASP A 333 2.97 5.94 15.81
CA ASP A 333 4.32 5.81 16.36
C ASP A 333 4.47 4.49 17.14
N ILE A 334 4.68 3.37 16.43
CA ILE A 334 4.73 2.01 16.99
C ILE A 334 6.16 1.65 17.44
N GLY A 335 7.09 2.61 17.47
CA GLY A 335 8.51 2.34 17.78
C GLY A 335 9.20 1.45 16.73
N ILE A 336 8.68 1.43 15.50
CA ILE A 336 9.32 0.74 14.37
C ILE A 336 10.50 1.62 13.90
N PRO A 337 11.70 1.05 13.71
CA PRO A 337 12.86 1.84 13.27
C PRO A 337 12.63 2.48 11.90
N GLU A 338 13.22 3.66 11.69
CA GLU A 338 13.08 4.43 10.45
C GLU A 338 13.47 3.60 9.23
N GLN A 339 12.55 3.51 8.28
CA GLN A 339 12.78 2.88 6.99
C GLN A 339 13.40 3.90 6.03
N GLU A 340 14.51 3.51 5.42
CA GLU A 340 15.12 4.25 4.32
C GLU A 340 15.13 3.38 3.07
N GLU A 341 14.46 3.85 2.01
CA GLU A 341 14.49 3.22 0.69
C GLU A 341 15.46 3.98 -0.22
N LYS A 342 16.49 3.28 -0.71
CA LYS A 342 17.49 3.80 -1.63
C LYS A 342 17.28 3.18 -3.01
N LEU A 343 17.21 4.04 -4.03
CA LEU A 343 17.17 3.64 -5.43
C LEU A 343 18.60 3.54 -5.96
N LEU A 344 18.99 2.35 -6.42
CA LEU A 344 20.28 2.10 -7.03
C LEU A 344 20.11 2.07 -8.55
N PHE A 345 20.69 3.06 -9.21
CA PHE A 345 20.70 3.17 -10.65
C PHE A 345 21.92 2.45 -11.22
N CYS A 346 21.69 1.29 -11.84
CA CYS A 346 22.72 0.51 -12.52
C CYS A 346 22.76 0.86 -14.01
N GLU A 347 23.94 0.83 -14.60
CA GLU A 347 24.12 0.99 -16.05
C GLU A 347 24.13 -0.38 -16.73
N LEU A 348 23.73 -0.42 -18.00
CA LEU A 348 23.85 -1.64 -18.81
C LEU A 348 25.32 -1.84 -19.19
N THR A 349 25.79 -3.08 -19.19
CA THR A 349 27.09 -3.41 -19.79
C THR A 349 27.02 -3.26 -21.31
N VAL A 350 28.18 -3.14 -21.96
CA VAL A 350 28.26 -3.01 -23.43
C VAL A 350 27.57 -4.20 -24.11
N ASP A 351 27.86 -5.42 -23.64
CA ASP A 351 27.22 -6.65 -24.14
C ASP A 351 25.69 -6.64 -23.93
N GLN A 352 25.23 -6.21 -22.74
CA GLN A 352 23.79 -6.10 -22.46
C GLN A 352 23.12 -5.08 -23.37
N TRP A 353 23.78 -3.95 -23.62
CA TRP A 353 23.26 -2.87 -24.47
C TRP A 353 23.12 -3.33 -25.92
N GLU A 354 24.12 -4.01 -26.47
CA GLU A 354 24.06 -4.55 -27.83
C GLU A 354 22.93 -5.57 -27.99
N ILE A 355 22.77 -6.48 -27.03
CA ILE A 355 21.68 -7.46 -27.02
C ILE A 355 20.33 -6.74 -26.90
N TYR A 356 20.24 -5.71 -26.06
CA TYR A 356 19.03 -4.95 -25.82
C TYR A 356 18.55 -4.22 -27.09
N ILE A 357 19.46 -3.54 -27.80
CA ILE A 357 19.13 -2.84 -29.05
C ILE A 357 18.75 -3.82 -30.15
N ASN A 358 19.57 -4.85 -30.37
CA ASN A 358 19.29 -5.87 -31.37
C ASN A 358 17.92 -6.52 -31.15
N TYR A 359 17.51 -6.69 -29.90
CA TYR A 359 16.19 -7.22 -29.55
C TYR A 359 15.06 -6.23 -29.88
N ILE A 360 15.22 -4.93 -29.57
CA ILE A 360 14.25 -3.89 -29.90
C ILE A 360 14.08 -3.73 -31.41
N GLU A 361 15.17 -3.72 -32.17
CA GLU A 361 15.12 -3.60 -33.63
C GLU A 361 14.42 -4.80 -34.27
N LYS A 362 14.76 -6.02 -33.85
CA LYS A 362 14.07 -7.24 -34.29
C LYS A 362 12.58 -7.20 -33.94
N PHE A 363 12.23 -6.69 -32.76
CA PHE A 363 10.84 -6.53 -32.37
C PHE A 363 10.12 -5.57 -33.32
N TRP A 364 10.64 -4.37 -33.58
CA TRP A 364 10.01 -3.42 -34.50
C TRP A 364 9.90 -3.96 -35.93
N ASN A 365 10.91 -4.68 -36.41
CA ASN A 365 10.87 -5.33 -37.73
C ASN A 365 9.82 -6.47 -37.81
N SER A 366 9.53 -7.12 -36.68
CA SER A 366 8.53 -8.19 -36.61
C SER A 366 7.09 -7.69 -36.41
N VAL A 367 6.91 -6.44 -35.97
CA VAL A 367 5.62 -5.87 -35.60
C VAL A 367 5.04 -5.09 -36.77
N THR A 368 4.21 -5.75 -37.57
CA THR A 368 3.36 -5.10 -38.58
C THR A 368 2.06 -4.56 -37.95
N GLU A 369 1.52 -5.26 -36.94
CA GLU A 369 0.39 -4.82 -36.11
C GLU A 369 0.69 -5.00 -34.62
N VAL A 370 0.27 -4.05 -33.78
CA VAL A 370 0.50 -4.05 -32.33
C VAL A 370 -0.41 -5.09 -31.65
N ASN A 371 0.01 -6.35 -31.63
CA ASN A 371 -0.63 -7.36 -30.81
C ASN A 371 -0.18 -7.21 -29.34
N LYS A 372 -1.16 -7.08 -28.43
CA LYS A 372 -0.92 -6.97 -26.98
C LYS A 372 -0.05 -8.13 -26.45
N GLY A 373 -0.28 -9.36 -26.94
CA GLY A 373 0.47 -10.54 -26.49
C GLY A 373 1.96 -10.49 -26.81
N VAL A 374 2.30 -10.06 -28.04
CA VAL A 374 3.70 -9.95 -28.50
C VAL A 374 4.42 -8.81 -27.76
N THR A 375 3.72 -7.70 -27.52
CA THR A 375 4.25 -6.56 -26.75
C THR A 375 4.58 -6.94 -25.31
N PHE A 376 3.69 -7.67 -24.61
CA PHE A 376 3.97 -8.13 -23.24
C PHE A 376 5.15 -9.10 -23.17
N ARG A 377 5.32 -9.96 -24.18
CA ARG A 377 6.48 -10.84 -24.27
C ARG A 377 7.77 -10.05 -24.45
N CYS A 378 7.77 -9.06 -25.34
CA CYS A 378 8.92 -8.18 -25.56
C CYS A 378 9.34 -7.47 -24.27
N ILE A 379 8.39 -6.86 -23.54
CA ILE A 379 8.73 -6.20 -22.26
C ILE A 379 9.30 -7.19 -21.24
N LYS A 380 8.74 -8.39 -21.17
CA LYS A 380 9.27 -9.44 -20.29
C LYS A 380 10.72 -9.78 -20.66
N ASP A 381 11.00 -9.98 -21.95
CA ASP A 381 12.33 -10.34 -22.42
C ASP A 381 13.35 -9.19 -22.22
N LEU A 382 12.95 -7.94 -22.43
CA LEU A 382 13.79 -6.76 -22.12
C LEU A 382 14.15 -6.67 -20.64
N ARG A 383 13.22 -6.99 -19.73
CA ARG A 383 13.51 -7.08 -18.28
C ARG A 383 14.49 -8.21 -17.96
N LEU A 384 14.41 -9.34 -18.66
CA LEU A 384 15.38 -10.42 -18.49
C LEU A 384 16.78 -9.98 -18.90
N ILE A 385 16.92 -9.26 -20.03
CA ILE A 385 18.21 -8.71 -20.49
C ILE A 385 18.81 -7.75 -19.44
N CYS A 386 17.99 -6.86 -18.87
CA CYS A 386 18.43 -5.92 -17.83
C CYS A 386 18.92 -6.63 -16.57
N ASN A 387 18.36 -7.80 -16.24
CA ASN A 387 18.81 -8.61 -15.11
C ASN A 387 20.09 -9.38 -15.43
N HIS A 388 20.07 -10.21 -16.48
CA HIS A 388 21.22 -10.95 -16.98
C HIS A 388 20.93 -11.55 -18.36
N PRO A 389 21.84 -11.44 -19.35
CA PRO A 389 21.64 -12.00 -20.69
C PRO A 389 21.27 -13.49 -20.72
N ASP A 390 21.92 -14.32 -19.89
CA ASP A 390 21.69 -15.78 -19.81
C ASP A 390 20.27 -16.19 -19.42
N LEU A 391 19.46 -15.25 -18.90
CA LEU A 391 18.08 -15.54 -18.54
C LEU A 391 17.20 -15.78 -19.76
N LEU A 392 17.57 -15.20 -20.91
CA LEU A 392 16.93 -15.44 -22.20
C LEU A 392 17.10 -16.91 -22.61
N LYS A 393 16.09 -17.49 -23.25
CA LYS A 393 16.21 -18.86 -23.77
C LYS A 393 17.27 -18.90 -24.87
N ASN A 394 18.06 -19.99 -24.90
CA ASN A 394 19.15 -20.27 -25.86
C ASN A 394 18.81 -19.99 -27.35
N SER A 395 17.54 -19.86 -27.73
CA SER A 395 17.13 -19.51 -29.09
C SER A 395 17.55 -18.10 -29.53
N VAL A 396 17.74 -17.13 -28.61
CA VAL A 396 18.18 -15.77 -28.98
C VAL A 396 19.70 -15.63 -28.89
N ILE A 397 20.33 -16.28 -27.89
CA ILE A 397 21.79 -16.23 -27.66
C ILE A 397 22.56 -17.03 -28.72
N LYS A 398 21.96 -18.08 -29.31
CA LYS A 398 22.54 -18.80 -30.47
C LYS A 398 22.79 -17.92 -31.70
N VAL A 399 22.23 -16.71 -31.77
CA VAL A 399 22.43 -15.78 -32.89
C VAL A 399 23.78 -15.06 -32.80
N ILE A 400 24.42 -15.00 -31.63
CA ILE A 400 25.65 -14.21 -31.41
C ILE A 400 26.91 -15.09 -31.39
N GLY A 401 26.77 -16.42 -31.37
CA GLY A 401 27.86 -17.34 -31.65
C GLY A 401 29.07 -17.18 -30.74
N GLU A 402 28.93 -17.53 -29.45
CA GLU A 402 29.98 -18.03 -28.55
C GLU A 402 29.40 -18.15 -27.13
N GLU A 403 29.82 -19.15 -26.34
CA GLU A 403 29.56 -19.22 -24.89
C GLU A 403 30.42 -18.17 -24.19
N LYS A 404 30.01 -16.89 -24.27
CA LYS A 404 30.63 -15.81 -23.49
C LYS A 404 30.02 -15.77 -22.08
N ASN A 405 30.86 -15.63 -21.06
CA ASN A 405 30.42 -15.23 -19.72
C ASN A 405 29.98 -13.77 -19.78
N TYR A 406 28.69 -13.54 -19.97
CA TYR A 406 28.14 -12.19 -20.01
C TYR A 406 28.22 -11.54 -18.63
N SER A 407 28.68 -10.29 -18.56
CA SER A 407 28.57 -9.49 -17.33
C SER A 407 27.24 -8.73 -17.27
N SER A 408 26.70 -8.59 -16.06
CA SER A 408 25.52 -7.77 -15.77
C SER A 408 25.85 -6.67 -14.78
N GLY A 409 25.54 -5.42 -15.14
CA GLY A 409 25.81 -4.27 -14.28
C GLY A 409 25.09 -4.34 -12.93
N LYS A 410 23.91 -4.99 -12.87
CA LYS A 410 23.22 -5.23 -11.59
C LYS A 410 23.95 -6.23 -10.71
N LEU A 411 24.48 -7.31 -11.29
CA LEU A 411 25.18 -8.35 -10.53
C LEU A 411 26.52 -7.85 -10.01
N GLU A 412 27.23 -7.02 -10.76
CA GLU A 412 28.47 -6.39 -10.33
C GLU A 412 28.23 -5.53 -9.08
N VAL A 413 27.24 -4.64 -9.12
CA VAL A 413 26.85 -3.81 -7.97
C VAL A 413 26.38 -4.68 -6.80
N MET A 414 25.59 -5.72 -7.07
CA MET A 414 25.12 -6.66 -6.04
C MET A 414 26.29 -7.37 -5.36
N LYS A 415 27.27 -7.85 -6.11
CA LYS A 415 28.45 -8.54 -5.58
C LYS A 415 29.24 -7.64 -4.64
N GLN A 416 29.51 -6.39 -5.04
CA GLN A 416 30.21 -5.42 -4.21
C GLN A 416 29.47 -5.15 -2.89
N LEU A 417 28.15 -4.99 -2.93
CA LEU A 417 27.35 -4.77 -1.72
C LEU A 417 27.34 -5.98 -0.79
N ILE A 418 27.24 -7.18 -1.35
CA ILE A 418 27.23 -8.43 -0.60
C ILE A 418 28.57 -8.67 0.11
N GLU A 419 29.70 -8.38 -0.53
CA GLU A 419 31.03 -8.49 0.07
C GLU A 419 31.17 -7.53 1.26
N ILE A 420 30.81 -6.24 1.07
CA ILE A 420 30.86 -5.23 2.15
C ILE A 420 29.98 -5.62 3.33
N TRP A 421 28.74 -6.06 3.07
CA TRP A 421 27.80 -6.41 4.13
C TRP A 421 28.11 -7.75 4.79
N GLY A 422 28.77 -8.65 4.07
CA GLY A 422 29.34 -9.88 4.62
C GLY A 422 30.39 -9.57 5.68
N ASP A 423 31.31 -8.65 5.36
CA ASP A 423 32.35 -8.18 6.30
C ASP A 423 31.77 -7.43 7.50
N GLU A 424 30.70 -6.66 7.31
CA GLU A 424 29.99 -5.94 8.37
C GLU A 424 29.06 -6.82 9.21
N GLY A 425 28.84 -8.08 8.81
CA GLY A 425 27.97 -9.03 9.52
C GLY A 425 26.48 -8.68 9.44
N HIS A 426 26.05 -7.99 8.38
CA HIS A 426 24.64 -7.66 8.19
C HIS A 426 23.83 -8.85 7.65
N SER A 427 22.59 -9.00 8.12
CA SER A 427 21.66 -10.02 7.60
C SER A 427 20.93 -9.50 6.37
N ILE A 428 21.07 -10.21 5.25
CA ILE A 428 20.66 -9.78 3.91
C ILE A 428 19.45 -10.60 3.44
N VAL A 429 18.44 -9.92 2.89
CA VAL A 429 17.29 -10.56 2.23
C VAL A 429 17.25 -10.10 0.78
N ILE A 430 17.24 -11.03 -0.17
CA ILE A 430 17.22 -10.73 -1.60
C ILE A 430 15.90 -11.21 -2.21
N PHE A 431 15.18 -10.28 -2.83
CA PHE A 431 13.94 -10.53 -3.55
C PHE A 431 14.16 -10.47 -5.06
N SER A 432 13.64 -11.48 -5.77
CA SER A 432 13.53 -11.47 -7.23
C SER A 432 12.22 -12.08 -7.72
N GLN A 433 11.69 -11.68 -8.88
CA GLN A 433 10.52 -12.37 -9.46
C GLN A 433 10.93 -13.63 -10.24
N PHE A 434 12.15 -13.68 -10.76
CA PHE A 434 12.60 -14.75 -11.64
C PHE A 434 13.44 -15.78 -10.88
N LYS A 435 12.95 -17.02 -10.80
CA LYS A 435 13.68 -18.14 -10.18
C LYS A 435 15.08 -18.35 -10.77
N LYS A 436 15.23 -18.12 -12.08
CA LYS A 436 16.53 -18.20 -12.75
C LYS A 436 17.52 -17.14 -12.24
N MET A 437 17.05 -15.93 -11.93
CA MET A 437 17.89 -14.87 -11.36
C MET A 437 18.35 -15.24 -9.94
N LEU A 438 17.49 -15.92 -9.17
CA LEU A 438 17.90 -16.46 -7.87
C LEU A 438 19.00 -17.51 -8.01
N ASN A 439 18.97 -18.37 -9.03
CA ASN A 439 20.07 -19.33 -9.28
C ASN A 439 21.41 -18.61 -9.52
N ILE A 440 21.41 -17.54 -10.31
CA ILE A 440 22.63 -16.74 -10.56
C ILE A 440 23.08 -16.03 -9.27
N SER A 441 22.12 -15.53 -8.49
CA SER A 441 22.42 -14.89 -7.19
C SER A 441 22.99 -15.86 -6.16
N GLU A 442 22.60 -17.14 -6.19
CA GLU A 442 23.22 -18.19 -5.38
C GLU A 442 24.69 -18.37 -5.71
N GLU A 443 25.04 -18.36 -7.00
CA GLU A 443 26.43 -18.52 -7.43
C GLU A 443 27.30 -17.35 -6.93
N VAL A 444 26.77 -16.12 -7.00
CA VAL A 444 27.42 -14.93 -6.43
C VAL A 444 27.62 -15.10 -4.91
N LEU A 445 26.60 -15.54 -4.17
CA LEU A 445 26.70 -15.77 -2.72
C LEU A 445 27.68 -16.90 -2.36
N ARG A 446 27.74 -17.98 -3.16
CA ARG A 446 28.72 -19.06 -3.00
C ARG A 446 30.14 -18.53 -3.24
N SER A 447 30.33 -17.72 -4.27
CA SER A 447 31.64 -17.12 -4.59
C SER A 447 32.14 -16.20 -3.47
N ALA A 448 31.24 -15.53 -2.76
CA ALA A 448 31.55 -14.69 -1.60
C ALA A 448 31.69 -15.48 -0.28
N GLY A 449 31.45 -16.80 -0.27
CA GLY A 449 31.56 -17.63 0.94
C GLY A 449 30.45 -17.41 1.98
N ILE A 450 29.31 -16.83 1.57
CA ILE A 450 28.23 -16.46 2.48
C ILE A 450 27.23 -17.61 2.63
N LYS A 451 26.85 -17.94 3.86
CA LYS A 451 25.82 -18.95 4.14
C LYS A 451 24.44 -18.40 3.78
N PHE A 452 23.74 -19.06 2.86
CA PHE A 452 22.44 -18.61 2.40
C PHE A 452 21.35 -19.69 2.48
N GLY A 453 20.10 -19.26 2.57
CA GLY A 453 18.91 -20.08 2.42
C GLY A 453 18.07 -19.61 1.23
N ARG A 454 17.23 -20.49 0.68
CA ARG A 454 16.34 -20.17 -0.45
C ARG A 454 14.90 -20.55 -0.17
N ILE A 455 13.97 -19.64 -0.49
CA ILE A 455 12.53 -19.87 -0.38
C ILE A 455 11.85 -19.53 -1.71
N ASP A 456 11.55 -20.58 -2.46
CA ASP A 456 10.90 -20.53 -3.77
C ASP A 456 9.56 -21.27 -3.76
N GLY A 457 8.76 -21.05 -4.81
CA GLY A 457 7.44 -21.69 -4.95
C GLY A 457 7.47 -23.21 -5.14
N ASN A 458 8.65 -23.82 -5.28
CA ASN A 458 8.79 -25.29 -5.36
C ASN A 458 8.96 -25.94 -3.99
N ILE A 459 9.31 -25.17 -2.97
CA ILE A 459 9.55 -25.69 -1.62
C ILE A 459 8.20 -25.88 -0.93
N ASN A 460 7.99 -27.07 -0.37
CA ASN A 460 6.78 -27.40 0.37
C ASN A 460 6.64 -26.50 1.61
N ILE A 461 5.42 -26.30 2.10
CA ILE A 461 5.15 -25.33 3.18
C ILE A 461 5.90 -25.72 4.47
N ASP A 462 5.97 -27.03 4.76
CA ASP A 462 6.61 -27.57 5.96
C ASP A 462 8.12 -27.26 6.03
N ASP A 463 8.80 -27.27 4.88
CA ASP A 463 10.26 -27.03 4.79
C ASP A 463 10.64 -25.55 4.89
N ARG A 464 9.67 -24.62 4.73
CA ARG A 464 9.93 -23.17 4.79
C ARG A 464 10.23 -22.72 6.21
N LEU A 465 9.49 -23.23 7.19
CA LEU A 465 9.59 -22.83 8.59
C LEU A 465 10.99 -23.07 9.17
N PRO A 466 11.63 -24.24 8.98
CA PRO A 466 13.01 -24.46 9.39
C PRO A 466 13.99 -23.44 8.80
N ILE A 467 13.90 -23.12 7.50
CA ILE A 467 14.81 -22.17 6.84
C ILE A 467 14.67 -20.77 7.47
N ILE A 468 13.44 -20.34 7.75
CA ILE A 468 13.15 -19.05 8.39
C ILE A 468 13.69 -19.01 9.82
N GLN A 469 13.52 -20.10 10.58
CA GLN A 469 14.07 -20.21 11.93
C GLN A 469 15.60 -20.14 11.92
N LYS A 470 16.26 -20.82 10.97
CA LYS A 470 17.71 -20.72 10.79
C LYS A 470 18.18 -19.31 10.49
N PHE A 471 17.50 -18.59 9.60
CA PHE A 471 17.79 -17.19 9.32
C PHE A 471 17.58 -16.28 10.55
N ASN A 472 16.46 -16.43 11.26
CA ASN A 472 16.16 -15.64 12.44
C ASN A 472 17.11 -15.93 13.62
N SER A 473 17.63 -17.16 13.72
CA SER A 473 18.66 -17.55 14.70
C SER A 473 20.06 -17.04 14.36
N GLY A 474 20.30 -16.63 13.11
CA GLY A 474 21.61 -16.18 12.62
C GLY A 474 22.54 -17.27 12.08
N GLU A 475 22.09 -18.53 11.97
CA GLU A 475 22.85 -19.62 11.31
C GLU A 475 23.12 -19.30 9.83
N ILE A 476 22.17 -18.59 9.20
CA ILE A 476 22.19 -18.18 7.81
C ILE A 476 22.23 -16.65 7.75
N THR A 477 23.17 -16.09 6.98
CA THR A 477 23.37 -14.64 6.84
C THR A 477 22.55 -14.04 5.70
N ALA A 478 22.32 -14.79 4.62
CA ALA A 478 21.55 -14.32 3.46
C ALA A 478 20.31 -15.20 3.17
N LEU A 479 19.18 -14.58 2.82
CA LEU A 479 17.95 -15.29 2.44
C LEU A 479 17.49 -14.87 1.04
N LEU A 480 17.44 -15.82 0.11
CA LEU A 480 16.92 -15.64 -1.24
C LEU A 480 15.43 -15.98 -1.28
N MET A 481 14.60 -15.07 -1.79
CA MET A 481 13.17 -15.30 -1.91
C MET A 481 12.61 -14.79 -3.22
N THR A 482 11.58 -15.47 -3.71
CA THR A 482 10.77 -14.88 -4.79
C THR A 482 9.79 -13.85 -4.24
N THR A 483 9.61 -12.71 -4.91
CA THR A 483 8.70 -11.63 -4.44
C THR A 483 7.28 -12.14 -4.16
N LYS A 484 6.79 -13.07 -4.99
CA LYS A 484 5.47 -13.70 -4.82
C LYS A 484 5.40 -14.63 -3.60
N VAL A 485 6.49 -15.33 -3.27
CA VAL A 485 6.53 -16.22 -2.10
C VAL A 485 6.75 -15.43 -0.82
N GLY A 486 7.50 -14.32 -0.88
CA GLY A 486 7.55 -13.31 0.17
C GLY A 486 6.18 -12.68 0.46
N GLY A 487 5.24 -12.74 -0.47
CA GLY A 487 3.83 -12.40 -0.24
C GLY A 487 3.13 -13.22 0.86
N PHE A 488 3.65 -14.38 1.23
CA PHE A 488 2.99 -15.33 2.12
C PHE A 488 3.44 -15.20 3.58
N GLY A 489 2.80 -14.37 4.40
CA GLY A 489 2.77 -14.49 5.88
C GLY A 489 4.07 -14.51 6.70
N ILE A 490 5.25 -14.58 6.09
CA ILE A 490 6.53 -14.87 6.75
C ILE A 490 7.03 -13.66 7.54
N ASN A 491 7.60 -13.90 8.72
CA ASN A 491 8.19 -12.86 9.57
C ASN A 491 9.72 -12.97 9.59
N LEU A 492 10.41 -11.87 9.24
CA LEU A 492 11.89 -11.81 9.15
C LEU A 492 12.46 -10.69 10.04
N PRO A 493 12.28 -10.75 11.37
CA PRO A 493 12.69 -9.68 12.29
C PRO A 493 14.21 -9.45 12.33
N LYS A 494 15.02 -10.44 11.91
CA LYS A 494 16.49 -10.33 11.89
C LYS A 494 17.02 -9.52 10.69
N ALA A 495 16.22 -9.35 9.64
CA ALA A 495 16.64 -8.68 8.41
C ALA A 495 17.13 -7.24 8.68
N SER A 496 18.27 -6.88 8.10
CA SER A 496 18.86 -5.53 8.24
C SER A 496 19.05 -4.83 6.89
N ARG A 497 19.29 -5.61 5.83
CA ARG A 497 19.44 -5.14 4.46
C ARG A 497 18.47 -5.91 3.56
N VAL A 498 17.68 -5.19 2.77
CA VAL A 498 16.75 -5.79 1.81
C VAL A 498 17.13 -5.35 0.41
N LEU A 499 17.38 -6.31 -0.48
CA LEU A 499 17.65 -6.09 -1.89
C LEU A 499 16.44 -6.48 -2.73
N ILE A 500 15.98 -5.59 -3.60
CA ILE A 500 14.99 -5.88 -4.63
C ILE A 500 15.69 -5.77 -5.99
N LEU A 501 15.97 -6.91 -6.61
CA LEU A 501 16.75 -6.98 -7.86
C LEU A 501 15.92 -6.55 -9.07
N ASP A 502 14.66 -6.95 -9.11
CA ASP A 502 13.74 -6.63 -10.20
C ASP A 502 12.39 -6.16 -9.66
N PRO A 503 12.01 -4.89 -9.90
CA PRO A 503 10.73 -4.34 -9.46
C PRO A 503 9.56 -4.99 -10.21
N ASP A 504 8.44 -5.27 -9.53
CA ASP A 504 7.22 -5.80 -10.16
C ASP A 504 6.50 -4.70 -10.95
N TRP A 505 5.59 -5.04 -11.85
CA TRP A 505 4.69 -4.05 -12.44
C TRP A 505 3.72 -3.47 -11.41
N ASN A 506 3.37 -4.25 -10.40
CA ASN A 506 2.52 -3.83 -9.30
C ASN A 506 3.37 -3.44 -8.09
N PRO A 507 3.46 -2.14 -7.71
CA PRO A 507 4.26 -1.72 -6.56
C PRO A 507 3.81 -2.38 -5.26
N MET A 508 2.54 -2.80 -5.16
CA MET A 508 2.00 -3.43 -3.98
C MET A 508 2.61 -4.79 -3.67
N ASN A 509 3.00 -5.57 -4.70
CA ASN A 509 3.67 -6.85 -4.48
C ASN A 509 5.05 -6.64 -3.85
N ASP A 510 5.76 -5.60 -4.28
CA ASP A 510 7.05 -5.22 -3.71
C ASP A 510 6.88 -4.68 -2.29
N SER A 511 5.88 -3.83 -2.04
CA SER A 511 5.56 -3.34 -0.69
C SER A 511 5.26 -4.49 0.27
N GLN A 512 4.43 -5.45 -0.15
CA GLN A 512 4.11 -6.62 0.66
C GLN A 512 5.35 -7.46 1.00
N ALA A 513 6.30 -7.59 0.06
CA ALA A 513 7.56 -8.29 0.31
C ALA A 513 8.45 -7.51 1.30
N LYS A 514 8.55 -6.18 1.15
CA LYS A 514 9.30 -5.30 2.08
C LYS A 514 8.75 -5.38 3.50
N GLU A 515 7.44 -5.38 3.66
CA GLU A 515 6.77 -5.42 4.96
C GLU A 515 6.98 -6.74 5.72
N ARG A 516 7.49 -7.80 5.08
CA ARG A 516 7.91 -9.03 5.78
C ARG A 516 9.20 -8.84 6.56
N ALA A 517 10.07 -7.97 6.05
CA ALA A 517 11.31 -7.58 6.68
C ALA A 517 11.17 -6.31 7.53
N LEU A 518 9.97 -5.72 7.61
CA LEU A 518 9.64 -4.59 8.47
C LEU A 518 8.30 -4.84 9.17
N ARG A 519 8.36 -5.60 10.27
CA ARG A 519 7.19 -5.95 11.09
C ARG A 519 7.37 -5.47 12.52
N ILE A 520 6.24 -5.29 13.22
CA ILE A 520 6.22 -4.96 14.65
C ILE A 520 7.05 -6.00 15.41
N GLY A 521 8.00 -5.54 16.23
CA GLY A 521 8.97 -6.37 16.95
C GLY A 521 10.41 -6.31 16.40
N GLN A 522 10.68 -5.46 15.41
CA GLN A 522 12.01 -5.29 14.83
C GLN A 522 12.82 -4.20 15.54
N SER A 523 14.02 -4.56 15.97
CA SER A 523 14.96 -3.63 16.63
C SER A 523 15.95 -2.98 15.65
N ASN A 524 16.21 -3.61 14.50
CA ASN A 524 17.27 -3.19 13.60
C ASN A 524 16.78 -2.18 12.55
N LYS A 525 17.58 -1.15 12.26
CA LYS A 525 17.32 -0.23 11.14
C LYS A 525 17.40 -1.00 9.82
N VAL A 526 16.29 -1.02 9.07
CA VAL A 526 16.17 -1.71 7.79
C VAL A 526 16.44 -0.75 6.64
N LEU A 527 17.47 -1.05 5.85
CA LEU A 527 17.75 -0.32 4.60
C LEU A 527 17.28 -1.16 3.41
N ILE A 528 16.48 -0.55 2.55
CA ILE A 528 15.92 -1.20 1.36
C ILE A 528 16.60 -0.63 0.13
N TYR A 529 17.19 -1.50 -0.68
CA TYR A 529 17.86 -1.13 -1.91
C TYR A 529 17.09 -1.70 -3.10
N ARG A 530 16.63 -0.82 -3.98
CA ARG A 530 15.91 -1.19 -5.20
C ARG A 530 16.81 -0.96 -6.40
N PHE A 531 17.08 -2.01 -7.15
CA PHE A 531 17.89 -1.96 -8.37
C PHE A 531 17.01 -1.54 -9.56
N ILE A 532 17.48 -0.56 -10.32
CA ILE A 532 16.84 -0.07 -11.55
C ILE A 532 17.94 0.18 -12.59
N THR A 533 17.80 -0.38 -13.78
CA THR A 533 18.70 -0.05 -14.89
C THR A 533 18.33 1.26 -15.58
N LYS A 534 19.27 2.21 -15.67
CA LYS A 534 19.08 3.54 -16.29
C LYS A 534 18.72 3.43 -17.78
N HIS A 535 17.87 4.33 -18.26
CA HIS A 535 17.44 4.46 -19.66
C HIS A 535 16.76 3.22 -20.25
N THR A 536 16.40 2.24 -19.41
CA THR A 536 15.77 0.99 -19.85
C THR A 536 14.28 0.98 -19.59
N ILE A 537 13.63 -0.13 -19.98
CA ILE A 537 12.25 -0.42 -19.65
C ILE A 537 11.97 -0.42 -18.13
N GLU A 538 12.95 -0.75 -17.29
CA GLU A 538 12.76 -0.81 -15.83
C GLU A 538 12.53 0.56 -15.21
N GLU A 539 13.28 1.57 -15.64
CA GLU A 539 13.09 2.96 -15.18
C GLU A 539 11.68 3.45 -15.53
N LYS A 540 11.19 3.12 -16.73
CA LYS A 540 9.84 3.48 -17.16
C LYS A 540 8.76 2.73 -16.39
N ILE A 541 8.99 1.45 -16.08
CA ILE A 541 8.09 0.68 -15.20
C ILE A 541 8.05 1.33 -13.83
N TYR A 542 9.20 1.68 -13.26
CA TYR A 542 9.28 2.34 -11.96
C TYR A 542 8.56 3.69 -11.95
N ASN A 543 8.78 4.54 -12.93
CA ASN A 543 8.08 5.82 -13.05
C ASN A 543 6.55 5.64 -13.10
N ARG A 544 6.07 4.59 -13.79
CA ARG A 544 4.64 4.23 -13.80
C ARG A 544 4.14 3.70 -12.46
N GLN A 545 4.95 2.95 -11.72
CA GLN A 545 4.61 2.50 -10.37
C GLN A 545 4.45 3.69 -9.42
N VAL A 546 5.39 4.63 -9.46
CA VAL A 546 5.36 5.87 -8.65
C VAL A 546 4.11 6.66 -9.01
N PHE A 547 3.83 6.84 -10.31
CA PHE A 547 2.63 7.53 -10.77
C PHE A 547 1.34 6.87 -10.29
N LYS A 548 1.22 5.54 -10.38
CA LYS A 548 0.05 4.80 -9.87
C LYS A 548 -0.12 4.96 -8.36
N THR A 549 0.97 4.86 -7.61
CA THR A 549 0.95 5.01 -6.15
C THR A 549 0.52 6.42 -5.76
N PHE A 550 1.02 7.42 -6.49
CA PHE A 550 0.64 8.82 -6.33
C PHE A 550 -0.86 9.03 -6.60
N LEU A 551 -1.40 8.49 -7.69
CA LEU A 551 -2.84 8.59 -8.00
C LEU A 551 -3.72 7.93 -6.92
N ALA A 552 -3.35 6.74 -6.46
CA ALA A 552 -4.09 6.04 -5.41
C ALA A 552 -4.10 6.83 -4.10
N ASN A 553 -2.96 7.41 -3.72
CA ASN A 553 -2.85 8.26 -2.54
C ASN A 553 -3.61 9.58 -2.70
N LYS A 554 -3.65 10.15 -3.90
CA LYS A 554 -4.38 11.40 -4.18
C LYS A 554 -5.89 11.26 -4.00
N ILE A 555 -6.49 10.18 -4.53
CA ILE A 555 -7.93 9.91 -4.37
C ILE A 555 -8.29 9.71 -2.88
N LEU A 556 -7.39 9.09 -2.11
CA LEU A 556 -7.66 8.72 -0.71
C LEU A 556 -7.28 9.81 0.32
N LEU A 557 -6.21 10.57 0.09
CA LEU A 557 -5.61 11.46 1.08
C LEU A 557 -5.81 12.95 0.74
N CYS A 558 -5.56 13.38 -0.50
CA CYS A 558 -5.59 14.80 -0.89
C CYS A 558 -6.05 15.03 -2.35
N PRO A 559 -7.22 15.63 -2.59
CA PRO A 559 -7.70 15.89 -3.94
C PRO A 559 -7.00 17.10 -4.60
N ASP A 560 -6.34 18.00 -3.85
CA ASP A 560 -5.91 19.36 -4.27
C ASP A 560 -4.81 19.48 -5.32
N GLN A 561 -4.23 18.36 -5.79
CA GLN A 561 -3.16 18.40 -6.77
C GLN A 561 -3.72 18.31 -8.20
N ARG A 562 -3.18 19.07 -9.17
CA ARG A 562 -3.63 19.03 -10.59
C ARG A 562 -2.85 17.98 -11.39
N SER A 563 -3.36 17.63 -12.57
CA SER A 563 -3.02 16.48 -13.43
C SER A 563 -1.59 16.44 -13.99
N PHE A 564 -1.10 15.23 -14.35
CA PHE A 564 0.11 14.99 -15.14
C PHE A 564 -0.09 13.86 -16.22
N PHE A 565 0.12 14.27 -17.48
CA PHE A 565 0.58 13.61 -18.74
C PHE A 565 -0.08 12.38 -19.43
N LYS A 566 0.39 12.10 -20.67
CA LYS A 566 -0.30 11.82 -21.97
C LYS A 566 -0.27 10.37 -22.48
N ASN A 567 -1.30 10.03 -23.27
CA ASN A 567 -1.54 8.77 -24.01
C ASN A 567 -0.58 8.41 -25.18
N ASN A 568 0.67 8.88 -25.24
CA ASN A 568 1.65 8.48 -26.29
C ASN A 568 2.67 7.42 -25.80
N GLU A 569 2.18 6.50 -24.99
CA GLU A 569 2.97 5.69 -24.05
C GLU A 569 3.81 4.55 -24.66
N LEU A 570 3.39 3.94 -25.76
CA LEU A 570 4.05 2.72 -26.26
C LEU A 570 5.39 3.01 -26.92
N ARG A 571 5.51 4.08 -27.71
CA ARG A 571 6.80 4.47 -28.30
C ARG A 571 7.77 4.97 -27.23
N GLU A 572 7.25 5.69 -26.23
CA GLU A 572 8.03 6.11 -25.08
C GLU A 572 8.57 4.91 -24.30
N LEU A 573 7.79 3.83 -24.13
CA LEU A 573 8.25 2.60 -23.47
C LEU A 573 9.45 1.93 -24.15
N PHE A 574 9.53 1.96 -25.48
CA PHE A 574 10.60 1.31 -26.26
C PHE A 574 11.68 2.27 -26.77
N SER A 575 11.83 3.45 -26.17
CA SER A 575 12.97 4.34 -26.49
C SER A 575 14.31 3.62 -26.32
N ILE A 576 15.22 3.87 -27.25
CA ILE A 576 16.55 3.28 -27.29
C ILE A 576 17.43 3.95 -26.21
N PRO A 577 18.11 3.17 -25.35
CA PRO A 577 19.05 3.73 -24.39
C PRO A 577 20.30 4.27 -25.09
N PRO A 578 20.93 5.36 -24.57
CA PRO A 578 22.22 5.82 -25.09
C PRO A 578 23.27 4.71 -24.93
N LYS A 579 24.25 4.67 -25.83
CA LYS A 579 25.37 3.73 -25.73
C LYS A 579 26.12 4.01 -24.42
N PRO A 580 26.38 3.00 -23.57
CA PRO A 580 27.34 3.18 -22.50
C PRO A 580 28.67 3.55 -23.17
N GLU A 581 29.17 4.75 -22.90
CA GLU A 581 30.52 5.14 -23.33
C GLU A 581 31.48 4.06 -22.84
N ASP A 582 32.44 3.66 -23.67
CA ASP A 582 33.48 2.74 -23.23
C ASP A 582 33.99 3.26 -21.88
N LEU A 583 33.98 2.41 -20.85
CA LEU A 583 34.45 2.73 -19.49
C LEU A 583 35.91 3.23 -19.44
N ASN A 584 36.54 3.45 -20.61
CA ASN A 584 37.88 3.92 -20.83
C ASN A 584 37.98 5.34 -21.45
N THR A 585 36.87 6.01 -21.81
CA THR A 585 36.91 7.39 -22.38
C THR A 585 35.85 8.32 -21.82
N VAL A 586 35.61 8.29 -20.50
CA VAL A 586 34.99 9.42 -19.82
C VAL A 586 36.08 10.16 -19.04
N GLU A 587 36.25 11.43 -19.36
CA GLU A 587 36.99 12.39 -18.56
C GLU A 587 36.69 12.21 -17.06
N SER A 588 37.74 11.95 -16.29
CA SER A 588 37.97 12.58 -14.98
C SER A 588 36.72 13.07 -14.22
N CYS A 589 35.98 12.15 -13.60
CA CYS A 589 35.84 12.31 -12.16
C CYS A 589 37.21 12.01 -11.57
N ASN A 590 37.96 13.05 -11.21
CA ASN A 590 39.24 12.96 -10.51
C ASN A 590 39.15 11.98 -9.32
N LEU A 591 39.54 10.72 -9.56
CA LEU A 591 39.87 9.73 -8.56
C LEU A 591 41.34 9.41 -8.79
N PRO A 592 42.27 9.98 -7.99
CA PRO A 592 43.69 9.72 -8.17
C PRO A 592 43.98 8.25 -7.86
N GLN A 593 44.63 7.61 -8.82
CA GLN A 593 45.25 6.30 -8.72
C GLN A 593 46.02 6.15 -7.40
N LYS A 594 45.51 5.33 -6.48
CA LYS A 594 46.32 4.60 -5.49
C LYS A 594 45.50 3.44 -4.90
N ARG A 595 45.75 2.26 -5.48
CA ARG A 595 45.42 0.94 -4.91
C ARG A 595 45.78 0.92 -3.41
N LYS A 596 44.85 0.45 -2.57
CA LYS A 596 44.83 0.34 -1.08
C LYS A 596 43.85 1.25 -0.31
N ARG A 597 43.07 2.13 -0.96
CA ARG A 597 42.03 2.96 -0.29
C ARG A 597 40.58 2.55 -0.56
N GLU A 598 40.33 1.49 -1.33
CA GLU A 598 38.98 1.11 -1.80
C GLU A 598 38.01 0.78 -0.66
N ASN A 599 38.47 0.23 0.47
CA ASN A 599 37.61 -0.04 1.63
C ASN A 599 37.28 1.20 2.48
N ILE A 600 37.90 2.36 2.22
CA ILE A 600 37.67 3.59 3.01
C ILE A 600 36.69 4.52 2.27
N ILE A 601 36.69 4.53 0.94
CA ILE A 601 35.85 5.44 0.14
C ILE A 601 34.39 4.99 0.13
N LEU A 602 34.11 3.69 -0.05
CA LEU A 602 32.76 3.13 0.09
C LEU A 602 32.21 3.30 1.50
N LYS A 603 33.06 3.14 2.53
CA LYS A 603 32.70 3.40 3.94
C LYS A 603 32.38 4.87 4.19
N SER A 604 33.17 5.80 3.64
CA SER A 604 32.90 7.24 3.74
C SER A 604 31.67 7.71 2.97
N LEU A 605 31.30 7.07 1.85
CA LEU A 605 30.07 7.33 1.08
C LEU A 605 28.82 6.77 1.78
N LEU A 606 28.98 5.73 2.60
CA LEU A 606 27.93 5.15 3.44
C LEU A 606 27.73 5.94 4.75
N ASP A 607 28.81 6.53 5.30
CA ASP A 607 28.81 7.22 6.59
C ASP A 607 28.59 8.75 6.51
N SER A 608 28.73 9.39 5.34
CA SER A 608 28.46 10.82 5.21
C SER A 608 26.98 11.11 4.92
N GLU A 609 26.32 11.88 5.78
CA GLU A 609 24.98 12.49 5.62
C GLU A 609 24.93 13.52 4.45
N GLY A 610 25.35 13.12 3.26
CA GLY A 610 25.55 13.99 2.11
C GLY A 610 25.30 13.31 0.77
N ILE A 611 24.31 12.42 0.68
CA ILE A 611 23.82 11.91 -0.60
C ILE A 611 22.71 12.85 -1.06
N LYS A 612 22.88 13.48 -2.24
CA LYS A 612 21.88 14.35 -2.87
C LYS A 612 20.52 13.66 -2.90
N THR A 613 19.60 14.07 -2.03
CA THR A 613 18.18 13.83 -2.20
C THR A 613 17.76 14.48 -3.52
N TYR A 614 17.52 13.64 -4.53
CA TYR A 614 16.74 14.06 -5.69
C TYR A 614 15.32 14.33 -5.20
N ASN A 615 15.04 15.58 -4.82
CA ASN A 615 13.70 16.03 -4.54
C ASN A 615 12.83 15.76 -5.78
N GLU A 616 11.70 15.08 -5.60
CA GLU A 616 10.70 14.69 -6.61
C GLU A 616 10.15 15.86 -7.48
N GLN A 617 10.62 17.09 -7.27
CA GLN A 617 10.19 18.29 -7.97
C GLN A 617 11.00 18.65 -9.22
N LYS A 618 12.13 17.97 -9.51
CA LYS A 618 12.99 18.30 -10.66
C LYS A 618 12.70 17.54 -11.97
N ALA A 619 11.64 16.75 -12.04
CA ALA A 619 11.22 16.06 -13.26
C ALA A 619 10.19 16.85 -14.10
N ILE A 620 10.15 18.17 -13.97
CA ILE A 620 9.40 19.06 -14.85
C ILE A 620 10.44 19.86 -15.65
N GLY A 621 10.36 19.75 -16.97
CA GLY A 621 11.33 20.26 -17.93
C GLY A 621 11.83 21.68 -17.63
N GLY A 622 13.09 21.90 -17.97
CA GLY A 622 13.79 23.15 -17.75
C GLY A 622 13.07 24.35 -18.36
N VAL A 623 12.59 25.22 -17.49
CA VAL A 623 12.55 26.68 -17.70
C VAL A 623 12.83 27.30 -16.32
N GLU A 624 14.07 27.74 -16.10
CA GLU A 624 14.38 28.55 -14.92
C GLU A 624 13.95 30.01 -15.16
N CYS A 625 12.71 30.35 -14.85
CA CYS A 625 12.30 31.75 -14.76
C CYS A 625 12.84 32.35 -13.45
N ALA A 626 13.66 33.41 -13.55
CA ALA A 626 14.24 34.15 -12.42
C ALA A 626 13.23 34.54 -11.33
N GLY A 627 11.96 34.79 -11.70
CA GLY A 627 10.89 35.11 -10.75
C GLY A 627 10.52 33.97 -9.78
N TYR A 628 10.70 32.70 -10.14
CA TYR A 628 10.36 31.57 -9.26
C TYR A 628 11.39 31.39 -8.14
N ARG A 629 12.66 31.74 -8.39
CA ARG A 629 13.71 31.80 -7.36
C ARG A 629 13.45 32.91 -6.36
N GLU A 630 12.98 34.07 -6.82
CA GLU A 630 12.62 35.20 -5.95
C GLU A 630 11.37 34.90 -5.10
N ILE A 631 10.35 34.25 -5.68
CA ILE A 631 9.16 33.83 -4.93
C ILE A 631 9.52 32.79 -3.87
N ASN A 632 10.40 31.84 -4.18
CA ASN A 632 10.86 30.86 -3.19
C ASN A 632 11.73 31.51 -2.11
N ARG A 633 12.60 32.47 -2.46
CA ARG A 633 13.36 33.28 -1.49
C ARG A 633 12.43 34.09 -0.58
N MET A 634 11.38 34.70 -1.12
CA MET A 634 10.40 35.43 -0.33
C MET A 634 9.57 34.51 0.57
N LYS A 635 9.26 33.29 0.13
CA LYS A 635 8.57 32.29 0.96
C LYS A 635 9.45 31.76 2.09
N THR A 636 10.73 31.47 1.81
CA THR A 636 11.68 31.06 2.86
C THR A 636 11.91 32.19 3.84
N HIS A 637 12.02 33.44 3.37
CA HIS A 637 12.19 34.59 4.25
C HIS A 637 10.94 34.89 5.09
N ALA A 638 9.74 34.71 4.52
CA ALA A 638 8.49 34.80 5.28
C ALA A 638 8.36 33.67 6.32
N TYR A 639 8.85 32.48 6.02
CA TYR A 639 8.87 31.36 6.96
C TYR A 639 9.88 31.58 8.09
N GLU A 640 11.06 32.11 7.78
CA GLU A 640 12.07 32.52 8.79
C GLU A 640 11.52 33.61 9.71
N LEU A 641 10.88 34.65 9.16
CA LEU A 641 10.24 35.70 9.95
C LEU A 641 9.11 35.16 10.83
N ALA A 642 8.33 34.19 10.33
CA ALA A 642 7.29 33.52 11.11
C ALA A 642 7.87 32.67 12.26
N GLN A 643 9.01 32.01 12.03
CA GLN A 643 9.72 31.25 13.08
C GLN A 643 10.36 32.18 14.12
N ILE A 644 10.94 33.31 13.69
CA ILE A 644 11.45 34.34 14.61
C ILE A 644 10.30 34.92 15.45
N ALA A 645 9.15 35.21 14.84
CA ALA A 645 7.96 35.66 15.56
C ALA A 645 7.43 34.60 16.53
N LYS A 646 7.42 33.32 16.14
CA LYS A 646 7.04 32.19 17.00
C LYS A 646 8.00 32.01 18.17
N ASN A 647 9.30 32.14 17.95
CA ASN A 647 10.32 32.02 18.99
C ASN A 647 10.27 33.21 19.95
N ASN A 648 10.02 34.42 19.44
CA ASN A 648 9.79 35.60 20.27
C ASN A 648 8.50 35.48 21.08
N LEU A 649 7.45 34.85 20.52
CA LEU A 649 6.21 34.53 21.22
C LEU A 649 6.47 33.49 22.34
N ILE A 650 7.23 32.44 22.06
CA ILE A 650 7.60 31.41 23.06
C ILE A 650 8.47 32.01 24.17
N ASN A 651 9.39 32.92 23.84
CA ASN A 651 10.22 33.62 24.82
C ASN A 651 9.42 34.64 25.65
N SER A 652 8.41 35.29 25.05
CA SER A 652 7.49 36.18 25.75
C SER A 652 6.56 35.42 26.69
N ILE A 653 6.07 34.24 26.28
CA ILE A 653 5.25 33.34 27.12
C ILE A 653 6.06 32.80 28.31
N ARG A 654 7.38 32.59 28.16
CA ARG A 654 8.26 32.16 29.26
C ARG A 654 8.46 33.22 30.36
N ASN A 655 8.26 34.51 30.07
CA ASN A 655 8.63 35.60 31.00
C ASN A 655 7.47 36.22 31.81
N ASN A 656 6.25 35.71 31.66
CA ASN A 656 5.09 35.88 32.56
C ASN A 656 4.52 37.29 32.89
N GLN A 657 3.17 37.29 32.88
CA GLN A 657 2.17 38.13 33.58
C GLN A 657 1.83 39.57 33.12
N THR A 658 0.51 39.72 32.86
CA THR A 658 -0.41 40.86 33.07
C THR A 658 -1.17 41.39 31.85
N ALA A 659 -2.38 41.90 32.13
CA ALA A 659 -3.53 42.04 31.23
C ALA A 659 -3.43 43.14 30.16
N ASP A 660 -2.41 44.00 30.19
CA ASP A 660 -2.19 45.05 29.18
C ASP A 660 -1.84 44.49 27.79
N ASN A 661 -1.40 43.23 27.74
CA ASN A 661 -1.04 42.58 26.49
C ASN A 661 -2.23 42.22 25.59
N ARG A 662 -3.48 42.16 26.08
CA ARG A 662 -4.65 41.87 25.19
C ARG A 662 -4.93 43.00 24.22
N ARG A 663 -4.79 44.26 24.65
CA ARG A 663 -4.96 45.44 23.78
C ARG A 663 -3.84 45.56 22.77
N LEU A 664 -2.59 45.30 23.17
CA LEU A 664 -1.45 45.23 22.25
C LEU A 664 -1.59 44.06 21.26
N PHE A 665 -2.12 42.90 21.70
CA PHE A 665 -2.43 41.77 20.83
C PHE A 665 -3.51 42.12 19.80
N GLU A 666 -4.60 42.78 20.18
CA GLU A 666 -5.64 43.17 19.23
C GLU A 666 -5.16 44.21 18.21
N ILE A 667 -4.30 45.14 18.63
CA ILE A 667 -3.71 46.14 17.74
C ILE A 667 -2.73 45.47 16.77
N GLN A 668 -1.81 44.63 17.26
CA GLN A 668 -0.85 43.93 16.39
C GLN A 668 -1.50 42.88 15.50
N TYR A 669 -2.53 42.16 15.97
CA TYR A 669 -3.27 41.20 15.14
C TYR A 669 -4.12 41.90 14.06
N ARG A 670 -4.66 43.10 14.36
CA ARG A 670 -5.28 43.96 13.35
C ARG A 670 -4.27 44.45 12.33
N ASP A 671 -3.08 44.88 12.75
CA ASP A 671 -2.03 45.32 11.83
C ASP A 671 -1.49 44.16 10.96
N ILE A 672 -1.43 42.94 11.49
CA ILE A 672 -1.09 41.73 10.72
C ILE A 672 -2.22 41.36 9.74
N LYS A 673 -3.50 41.55 10.11
CA LYS A 673 -4.64 41.33 9.21
C LYS A 673 -4.69 42.39 8.09
N ILE A 674 -4.39 43.65 8.42
CA ILE A 674 -4.31 44.75 7.46
C ILE A 674 -3.08 44.60 6.56
N GLY A 675 -1.94 44.14 7.11
CA GLY A 675 -0.72 43.80 6.36
C GLY A 675 -0.91 42.63 5.41
N ASN A 676 -1.58 41.56 5.86
CA ASN A 676 -1.95 40.42 5.00
C ASN A 676 -3.03 40.77 3.97
N GLY A 677 -3.95 41.68 4.30
CA GLY A 677 -4.93 42.23 3.36
C GLY A 677 -4.26 43.07 2.27
N LYS A 678 -3.40 44.02 2.66
CA LYS A 678 -2.60 44.83 1.73
C LYS A 678 -1.64 43.98 0.91
N ALA A 679 -1.00 42.96 1.50
CA ALA A 679 -0.15 42.02 0.77
C ALA A 679 -0.95 41.16 -0.21
N ARG A 680 -2.15 40.69 0.16
CA ARG A 680 -3.05 39.98 -0.76
C ARG A 680 -3.55 40.89 -1.88
N ASP A 681 -3.86 42.14 -1.61
CA ASP A 681 -4.27 43.11 -2.63
C ASP A 681 -3.11 43.52 -3.54
N ILE A 682 -1.89 43.64 -3.01
CA ILE A 682 -0.67 43.88 -3.80
C ILE A 682 -0.33 42.65 -4.63
N ILE A 683 -0.46 41.43 -4.09
CA ILE A 683 -0.27 40.17 -4.82
C ILE A 683 -1.38 39.97 -5.86
N ALA A 684 -2.62 40.37 -5.59
CA ALA A 684 -3.73 40.28 -6.53
C ALA A 684 -3.62 41.36 -7.63
N LYS A 685 -3.21 42.59 -7.29
CA LYS A 685 -2.88 43.64 -8.27
C LYS A 685 -1.66 43.25 -9.11
N LYS A 686 -0.61 42.69 -8.50
CA LYS A 686 0.57 42.19 -9.23
C LYS A 686 0.27 40.91 -10.01
N ARG A 687 -0.64 40.02 -9.56
CA ARG A 687 -1.12 38.89 -10.37
C ARG A 687 -1.97 39.35 -11.55
N LYS A 688 -2.83 40.35 -11.36
CA LYS A 688 -3.56 40.99 -12.49
C LYS A 688 -2.61 41.75 -13.43
N ALA A 689 -1.51 42.31 -12.93
CA ALA A 689 -0.44 42.89 -13.74
C ALA A 689 0.35 41.80 -14.49
N ILE A 690 0.76 40.71 -13.83
CA ILE A 690 1.48 39.58 -14.44
C ILE A 690 0.60 38.86 -15.48
N VAL A 691 -0.71 38.72 -15.23
CA VAL A 691 -1.67 38.15 -16.20
C VAL A 691 -1.89 39.09 -17.39
N LYS A 692 -1.79 40.41 -17.20
CA LYS A 692 -1.74 41.38 -18.30
C LYS A 692 -0.41 41.36 -19.06
N ASP A 693 0.72 41.20 -18.37
CA ASP A 693 2.06 41.11 -18.96
C ASP A 693 2.29 39.79 -19.73
N THR A 694 1.58 38.70 -19.40
CA THR A 694 1.58 37.46 -20.21
C THR A 694 0.72 37.53 -21.48
N THR A 695 0.03 38.66 -21.71
CA THR A 695 -0.73 38.93 -22.94
C THR A 695 -0.12 40.02 -23.81
N GLU A 696 1.06 40.55 -23.47
CA GLU A 696 1.84 41.43 -24.35
C GLU A 696 2.93 40.62 -25.07
N LYS A 697 2.91 40.68 -26.40
CA LYS A 697 3.95 40.08 -27.27
C LYS A 697 5.33 40.68 -26.92
N PRO A 698 6.43 39.91 -27.00
CA PRO A 698 7.76 40.43 -26.71
C PRO A 698 8.06 41.65 -27.62
N ARG A 699 8.37 42.80 -27.02
CA ARG A 699 8.80 43.99 -27.76
C ARG A 699 10.22 43.77 -28.27
N VAL A 700 10.35 43.61 -29.57
CA VAL A 700 11.63 43.66 -30.28
C VAL A 700 12.14 45.11 -30.25
N GLU A 701 13.39 45.33 -29.83
CA GLU A 701 14.00 46.67 -29.86
C GLU A 701 14.16 47.16 -31.31
N GLU A 702 13.78 48.41 -31.55
CA GLU A 702 13.70 48.97 -32.90
C GLU A 702 15.09 49.21 -33.53
N SER A 703 16.15 49.23 -32.71
CA SER A 703 17.56 49.28 -33.13
C SER A 703 17.95 48.06 -33.96
N ILE A 704 17.65 46.86 -33.47
CA ILE A 704 18.00 45.58 -34.12
C ILE A 704 17.34 45.47 -35.51
N VAL A 705 16.12 45.99 -35.63
CA VAL A 705 15.38 46.05 -36.89
C VAL A 705 16.01 47.05 -37.88
N ASN A 706 16.55 48.17 -37.39
CA ASN A 706 17.25 49.15 -38.22
C ASN A 706 18.61 48.62 -38.71
N ASP A 707 19.38 47.96 -37.83
CA ASP A 707 20.70 47.42 -38.16
C ASP A 707 20.60 46.30 -39.20
N LEU A 708 19.60 45.41 -39.05
CA LEU A 708 19.28 44.42 -40.08
C LEU A 708 18.89 45.07 -41.41
N HIS A 709 18.14 46.18 -41.39
CA HIS A 709 17.80 46.91 -42.61
C HIS A 709 19.05 47.49 -43.29
N GLU A 710 20.01 48.04 -42.54
CA GLU A 710 21.28 48.51 -43.11
C GLU A 710 22.12 47.37 -43.68
N PHE A 711 22.19 46.22 -42.97
CA PHE A 711 22.87 45.02 -43.45
C PHE A 711 22.32 44.55 -44.81
N PHE A 712 20.99 44.53 -44.97
CA PHE A 712 20.35 44.15 -46.23
C PHE A 712 20.58 45.18 -47.36
N ILE A 713 20.70 46.47 -47.04
CA ILE A 713 21.10 47.50 -48.03
C ILE A 713 22.54 47.27 -48.49
N GLN A 714 23.48 47.03 -47.56
CA GLN A 714 24.90 46.78 -47.88
C GLN A 714 25.09 45.53 -48.76
N LYS A 715 24.25 44.51 -48.58
CA LYS A 715 24.26 43.27 -49.37
C LYS A 715 23.48 43.36 -50.69
N GLY A 716 23.01 44.53 -51.09
CA GLY A 716 22.35 44.75 -52.39
C GLY A 716 21.00 44.05 -52.53
N GLY A 717 20.30 43.80 -51.42
CA GLY A 717 18.93 43.30 -51.47
C GLY A 717 18.74 41.79 -51.35
N LYS A 718 19.81 40.99 -51.21
CA LYS A 718 19.73 39.53 -51.08
C LYS A 718 20.77 39.01 -50.07
N ALA A 719 20.34 38.29 -49.04
CA ALA A 719 21.21 37.58 -48.11
C ALA A 719 20.68 36.16 -47.85
N GLN A 720 21.58 35.20 -47.64
CA GLN A 720 21.20 33.80 -47.36
C GLN A 720 20.90 33.60 -45.86
N SER A 721 20.10 32.57 -45.54
CA SER A 721 19.65 32.25 -44.18
C SER A 721 20.77 32.17 -43.15
N ASN A 722 21.88 31.53 -43.52
CA ASN A 722 23.02 31.34 -42.63
C ASN A 722 23.76 32.65 -42.35
N GLU A 723 23.84 33.56 -43.32
CA GLU A 723 24.47 34.88 -43.14
C GLU A 723 23.63 35.78 -42.20
N ILE A 724 22.30 35.67 -42.27
CA ILE A 724 21.39 36.43 -41.41
C ILE A 724 21.50 35.92 -39.97
N ILE A 725 21.51 34.60 -39.77
CA ILE A 725 21.66 34.00 -38.43
C ILE A 725 23.03 34.32 -37.85
N GLU A 726 24.10 34.28 -38.64
CA GLU A 726 25.45 34.60 -38.20
C GLU A 726 25.58 36.09 -37.81
N HIS A 727 24.94 37.00 -38.55
CA HIS A 727 24.90 38.42 -38.22
C HIS A 727 24.10 38.70 -36.93
N ILE A 728 22.94 38.06 -36.77
CA ILE A 728 22.06 38.20 -35.58
C ILE A 728 22.70 37.54 -34.34
N SER A 729 23.40 36.42 -34.50
CA SER A 729 24.04 35.68 -33.40
C SER A 729 25.19 36.44 -32.73
N LYS A 730 25.70 37.52 -33.36
CA LYS A 730 26.69 38.42 -32.75
C LYS A 730 26.07 39.35 -31.71
N GLU A 731 24.78 39.62 -31.78
CA GLU A 731 24.08 40.54 -30.87
C GLU A 731 23.06 39.83 -29.95
N LEU A 732 22.50 38.71 -30.39
CA LEU A 732 21.49 37.94 -29.65
C LEU A 732 22.05 36.58 -29.22
N CYS A 733 21.79 36.18 -27.96
CA CYS A 733 22.23 34.87 -27.45
C CYS A 733 21.68 33.72 -28.32
N PRO A 734 22.47 32.66 -28.57
CA PRO A 734 22.21 31.67 -29.64
C PRO A 734 20.99 30.75 -29.46
N PHE A 735 20.08 30.99 -28.51
CA PHE A 735 19.02 30.04 -28.15
C PHE A 735 17.57 30.53 -28.30
N ASP A 736 17.30 31.74 -28.82
CA ASP A 736 15.92 32.24 -28.99
C ASP A 736 15.47 32.36 -30.46
N ASN A 737 15.21 31.21 -31.11
CA ASN A 737 14.63 31.15 -32.46
C ASN A 737 13.27 31.88 -32.59
N MET A 738 12.55 32.08 -31.48
CA MET A 738 11.25 32.74 -31.45
C MET A 738 11.35 34.28 -31.59
N LEU A 739 12.43 34.89 -31.08
CA LEU A 739 12.70 36.33 -31.20
C LEU A 739 13.12 36.69 -32.64
N VAL A 740 13.94 35.84 -33.28
CA VAL A 740 14.38 36.03 -34.67
C VAL A 740 13.19 36.04 -35.64
N LYS A 741 12.21 35.13 -35.44
CA LYS A 741 10.99 35.09 -36.26
C LYS A 741 10.15 36.36 -36.09
N GLU A 742 10.01 36.91 -34.88
CA GLU A 742 9.25 38.15 -34.63
C GLU A 742 9.97 39.38 -35.23
N VAL A 743 11.31 39.46 -35.14
CA VAL A 743 12.15 40.52 -35.75
C VAL A 743 11.98 40.56 -37.27
N LEU A 744 12.11 39.41 -37.93
CA LEU A 744 11.95 39.29 -39.39
C LEU A 744 10.51 39.65 -39.83
N HIS A 745 9.53 39.28 -39.01
CA HIS A 745 8.13 39.60 -39.29
C HIS A 745 7.81 41.09 -39.11
N GLN A 746 8.50 41.79 -38.20
CA GLN A 746 8.42 43.26 -38.06
C GLN A 746 9.12 43.99 -39.21
N LEU A 747 10.29 43.51 -39.65
CA LEU A 747 10.97 44.00 -40.87
C LEU A 747 10.07 43.92 -42.11
N ALA A 748 9.41 42.77 -42.30
CA ALA A 748 8.48 42.56 -43.42
C ALA A 748 7.22 43.44 -43.33
N LYS A 749 6.83 43.88 -42.13
CA LYS A 749 5.66 44.75 -41.91
C LYS A 749 5.93 46.24 -42.11
N ARG A 750 7.19 46.69 -42.14
CA ARG A 750 7.51 48.09 -42.45
C ARG A 750 7.08 48.40 -43.89
N LYS A 751 6.16 49.36 -44.01
CA LYS A 751 5.26 49.67 -45.15
C LYS A 751 5.91 50.14 -46.47
N ASN A 752 7.13 49.72 -46.82
CA ASN A 752 7.78 50.13 -48.08
C ASN A 752 7.91 49.02 -49.14
N GLY A 753 7.41 47.80 -48.91
CA GLY A 753 7.25 46.79 -49.98
C GLY A 753 8.53 46.30 -50.66
N LEU A 754 9.72 46.64 -50.13
CA LEU A 754 11.02 46.32 -50.72
C LEU A 754 11.51 44.89 -50.38
N TRP A 755 10.91 44.23 -49.39
CA TRP A 755 11.38 42.95 -48.86
C TRP A 755 10.25 41.93 -48.78
N VAL A 756 10.47 40.73 -49.32
CA VAL A 756 9.50 39.62 -49.29
C VAL A 756 10.17 38.36 -48.73
N LEU A 757 9.70 37.89 -47.58
CA LEU A 757 10.10 36.62 -46.99
C LEU A 757 9.46 35.47 -47.79
N ARG A 758 10.26 34.56 -48.34
CA ARG A 758 9.73 33.33 -48.96
C ARG A 758 9.40 32.30 -47.88
N ASN A 759 8.26 31.62 -48.04
CA ASN A 759 7.61 30.77 -47.03
C ASN A 759 8.41 29.53 -46.54
N GLU A 760 9.61 29.27 -47.07
CA GLU A 760 10.45 28.14 -46.66
C GLU A 760 10.93 28.26 -45.19
N PHE A 761 10.82 29.45 -44.58
CA PHE A 761 11.27 29.75 -43.20
C PHE A 761 10.30 29.43 -42.06
N ILE A 762 9.09 28.93 -42.33
CA ILE A 762 8.11 28.67 -41.26
C ILE A 762 8.30 27.27 -40.64
N THR A 763 8.88 26.32 -41.38
CA THR A 763 8.91 24.89 -41.01
C THR A 763 10.24 24.35 -40.49
N GLU A 764 11.30 25.16 -40.48
CA GLU A 764 12.52 24.93 -39.67
C GLU A 764 12.60 26.00 -38.55
#